data_AF-K1XIW9-F1
#
_entry.id   AF-K1XIW9-F1
#
_cell.length_a   1.000
_cell.length_b   1.000
_cell.length_c   1.000
_cell.angle_alpha   90.00
_cell.angle_beta   90.00
_cell.angle_gamma   90.00
#
_symmetry.space_group_name_H-M   'P 1'
#
loop_
_entity.id
_entity.type
_entity.pdbx_description
1 polymer ?
#
loop_
_entity_poly.entity_id
_entity_poly.type
_entity_poly.pdbx_seq_one_letter_code
_entity_poly.pdbx_strand_id
1 'polypeptide(L)'
;MQLFKRVLLSLFPDEIVSQTINPASMFISFISTKEFFSVINRKIVENYKLNLFDVTLDPFEFKIGFWESQHIRQKDVDTYYSYCSTANLNGYRFFSPANIANNLSLVVALYVKDIFRAYPPEYYLNFLYTVFLLSFVFLSRIKIFPYKDREKNYNRFVETMFSFYEFVFQQTGKKVNPTIIKALKKELLNQIELFFLLFATYKNLNDIFVHENVTDKEFYSWLFYDELKGDAKSIYAEFVENNKEYTGKKNFSAVETKIMQSILPADILLRYLFIDSDMFLITDTVISKIWDKQKLDDFIKSFRKDDSQLENFLLYITDYRNFKKNFFWGVQKYIITVFRDQDAKWTVKEDLNDLMSSIGEDVENLESFKVPERIKKESKMMEKILNFYITLIGWSWVSRGDTFFLRLFRKPIIQQISKPDDQMDEKNYTLLYYGWLLYQYGKNVFFYKHTAENVRAWKQKFVLPHKTDIKNIYSNISLLKSFDETFIATILQDINPKDIRLYIKNKKIIELFKWLMGQEISGMVNASNNEFIESVYEDIAQNLEQKGFLKTLKKGLSEQDVYQIKENIYNLDFWISKKFYRVITENKIILKNDYSDLAILGIFSTIRETFFWFLIYLTYLRDETNTKNMGIDTSLLVKIYVEDILNIDGYHHKKIINAIMDLQADFNEILRHRIEIDDNKDYLKIGYDNWISFSGKKTIEETKKKIISEDIIRFKWFLKNISYYNKRFLMPQ
;
A
#
# COMPACT_ATOMS: atom_id res chain seq x y z
N MET A 1 -0.19 -29.38 -13.69
CA MET A 1 -0.90 -28.34 -12.90
C MET A 1 -2.08 -28.88 -12.07
N GLN A 2 -2.94 -29.79 -12.58
CA GLN A 2 -4.07 -30.33 -11.79
C GLN A 2 -3.65 -31.34 -10.70
N LEU A 3 -2.64 -32.18 -10.94
CA LEU A 3 -2.02 -33.03 -9.91
C LEU A 3 -1.36 -32.19 -8.79
N PHE A 4 -0.84 -31.02 -9.16
CA PHE A 4 -0.22 -30.04 -8.26
C PHE A 4 -1.25 -29.30 -7.39
N LYS A 5 -2.44 -29.01 -7.96
CA LYS A 5 -3.61 -28.52 -7.22
C LYS A 5 -4.20 -29.58 -6.26
N ARG A 6 -4.07 -30.88 -6.58
CA ARG A 6 -4.39 -32.00 -5.67
C ARG A 6 -3.44 -32.08 -4.47
N VAL A 7 -2.15 -31.83 -4.68
CA VAL A 7 -1.14 -31.79 -3.62
C VAL A 7 -1.40 -30.61 -2.67
N LEU A 8 -1.86 -29.46 -3.17
CA LEU A 8 -2.34 -28.33 -2.35
C LEU A 8 -3.48 -28.72 -1.38
N LEU A 9 -4.39 -29.62 -1.78
CA LEU A 9 -5.48 -30.10 -0.91
C LEU A 9 -4.99 -31.00 0.23
N SER A 10 -3.90 -31.74 0.02
CA SER A 10 -3.25 -32.57 1.07
C SER A 10 -2.21 -31.80 1.90
N LEU A 11 -1.82 -30.59 1.49
CA LEU A 11 -0.71 -29.81 2.05
C LEU A 11 -1.13 -28.56 2.84
N PHE A 12 -2.38 -28.47 3.31
CA PHE A 12 -2.72 -27.54 4.40
C PHE A 12 -2.81 -28.28 5.74
N PRO A 13 -1.74 -28.95 6.24
CA PRO A 13 -1.75 -29.42 7.61
C PRO A 13 -1.85 -28.20 8.53
N ASP A 14 -2.56 -28.36 9.65
CA ASP A 14 -2.76 -27.33 10.67
C ASP A 14 -1.41 -26.70 11.11
N GLU A 15 -0.33 -27.47 11.04
CA GLU A 15 1.05 -27.08 11.33
C GLU A 15 1.63 -26.04 10.36
N ILE A 16 1.26 -26.02 9.07
CA ILE A 16 1.74 -25.03 8.09
C ILE A 16 0.87 -23.77 8.10
N VAL A 17 -0.44 -23.91 8.36
CA VAL A 17 -1.37 -22.78 8.51
C VAL A 17 -1.09 -21.99 9.80
N SER A 18 -0.63 -22.67 10.85
CA SER A 18 -0.23 -22.07 12.13
C SER A 18 1.21 -21.54 12.18
N GLN A 19 2.04 -21.83 11.17
CA GLN A 19 3.39 -21.28 11.09
C GLN A 19 3.38 -19.75 10.87
N THR A 20 4.17 -19.06 11.69
CA THR A 20 4.45 -17.62 11.60
C THR A 20 5.28 -17.22 10.38
N ILE A 21 5.72 -18.19 9.56
CA ILE A 21 6.52 -17.95 8.35
C ILE A 21 5.72 -17.09 7.36
N ASN A 22 6.44 -16.16 6.73
CA ASN A 22 5.93 -15.13 5.83
C ASN A 22 5.04 -15.75 4.70
N PRO A 23 3.78 -15.32 4.53
CA PRO A 23 2.88 -15.76 3.45
C PRO A 23 3.50 -15.67 2.06
N ALA A 24 4.43 -14.73 1.86
CA ALA A 24 5.23 -14.59 0.65
C ALA A 24 5.86 -15.92 0.26
N SER A 25 6.58 -16.57 1.18
CA SER A 25 7.40 -17.75 0.88
C SER A 25 6.57 -18.95 0.42
N MET A 26 5.40 -19.15 1.02
CA MET A 26 4.46 -20.20 0.63
C MET A 26 3.88 -19.92 -0.75
N PHE A 27 3.43 -18.69 -1.03
CA PHE A 27 2.80 -18.34 -2.31
C PHE A 27 3.78 -18.13 -3.46
N ILE A 28 4.98 -17.58 -3.19
CA ILE A 28 6.11 -17.47 -4.11
C ILE A 28 6.57 -18.85 -4.60
N SER A 29 6.43 -19.88 -3.76
CA SER A 29 6.73 -21.26 -4.21
C SER A 29 5.69 -21.82 -5.20
N PHE A 30 4.49 -21.21 -5.29
CA PHE A 30 3.39 -21.66 -6.15
C PHE A 30 3.13 -20.79 -7.38
N ILE A 31 3.59 -19.53 -7.38
CA ILE A 31 3.42 -18.55 -8.46
C ILE A 31 4.76 -17.86 -8.68
N SER A 32 5.11 -17.54 -9.94
CA SER A 32 6.35 -16.82 -10.20
C SER A 32 6.36 -15.47 -9.46
N THR A 33 7.50 -15.10 -8.86
CA THR A 33 7.61 -13.84 -8.11
C THR A 33 7.35 -12.61 -8.96
N LYS A 34 7.64 -12.71 -10.26
CA LYS A 34 7.28 -11.71 -11.27
C LYS A 34 5.77 -11.53 -11.42
N GLU A 35 5.00 -12.62 -11.49
CA GLU A 35 3.54 -12.55 -11.58
C GLU A 35 2.94 -12.02 -10.28
N PHE A 36 3.42 -12.48 -9.12
CA PHE A 36 2.97 -12.00 -7.83
C PHE A 36 3.26 -10.49 -7.65
N PHE A 37 4.47 -10.05 -7.98
CA PHE A 37 4.83 -8.64 -7.98
C PHE A 37 3.97 -7.83 -8.96
N SER A 38 3.69 -8.38 -10.15
CA SER A 38 2.76 -7.75 -11.09
C SER A 38 1.35 -7.62 -10.52
N VAL A 39 0.86 -8.57 -9.72
CA VAL A 39 -0.45 -8.46 -9.05
C VAL A 39 -0.43 -7.33 -8.03
N ILE A 40 0.56 -7.28 -7.13
CA ILE A 40 0.70 -6.17 -6.15
C ILE A 40 0.64 -4.82 -6.87
N ASN A 41 1.46 -4.69 -7.91
CA ASN A 41 1.56 -3.47 -8.70
C ASN A 41 0.25 -3.15 -9.45
N ARG A 42 -0.42 -4.13 -10.09
CA ARG A 42 -1.74 -3.92 -10.74
C ARG A 42 -2.74 -3.27 -9.79
N LYS A 43 -2.70 -3.64 -8.51
CA LYS A 43 -3.62 -3.11 -7.50
C LYS A 43 -3.32 -1.67 -7.11
N ILE A 44 -2.05 -1.27 -7.11
CA ILE A 44 -1.64 0.13 -6.98
C ILE A 44 -2.23 1.00 -8.12
N VAL A 45 -2.49 0.45 -9.31
CA VAL A 45 -2.99 1.23 -10.46
C VAL A 45 -4.50 1.10 -10.71
N GLU A 46 -5.20 0.17 -10.04
CA GLU A 46 -6.63 -0.08 -10.26
C GLU A 46 -7.53 1.09 -9.89
N ASN A 47 -7.08 1.91 -8.95
CA ASN A 47 -7.64 3.22 -8.66
C ASN A 47 -6.54 4.28 -8.66
N TYR A 48 -5.79 4.37 -9.76
CA TYR A 48 -4.60 5.22 -9.81
C TYR A 48 -4.92 6.66 -9.36
N LYS A 49 -6.07 7.24 -9.71
CA LYS A 49 -6.44 8.63 -9.38
C LYS A 49 -6.63 8.92 -7.90
N LEU A 50 -7.21 8.00 -7.12
CA LEU A 50 -7.31 8.21 -5.67
C LEU A 50 -6.01 7.82 -4.97
N ASN A 51 -5.26 6.87 -5.54
CA ASN A 51 -3.89 6.57 -5.13
C ASN A 51 -2.92 7.73 -5.48
N LEU A 52 -3.25 8.60 -6.45
CA LEU A 52 -2.49 9.80 -6.78
C LEU A 52 -2.48 10.84 -5.63
N PHE A 53 -3.33 10.68 -4.60
CA PHE A 53 -3.30 11.48 -3.38
C PHE A 53 -2.48 10.84 -2.25
N ASP A 54 -2.03 9.59 -2.42
CA ASP A 54 -1.06 8.91 -1.55
C ASP A 54 0.30 8.94 -2.25
N VAL A 55 0.93 10.12 -2.20
CA VAL A 55 2.03 10.53 -3.08
C VAL A 55 3.38 9.99 -2.59
N THR A 56 3.46 8.74 -2.20
CA THR A 56 4.72 8.13 -1.71
C THR A 56 5.85 8.12 -2.76
N LEU A 57 5.57 8.61 -3.99
CA LEU A 57 6.48 8.70 -5.14
C LEU A 57 7.11 7.36 -5.51
N ASP A 58 6.51 6.28 -5.05
CA ASP A 58 6.97 4.92 -5.28
C ASP A 58 6.74 4.56 -6.75
N PRO A 59 7.80 4.38 -7.55
CA PRO A 59 7.64 4.08 -8.95
C PRO A 59 7.02 2.69 -9.13
N PHE A 60 6.11 2.63 -10.07
CA PHE A 60 5.62 1.38 -10.64
C PHE A 60 6.74 0.81 -11.52
N GLU A 61 7.68 0.05 -10.96
CA GLU A 61 8.88 -0.35 -11.71
C GLU A 61 9.06 -1.85 -11.90
N PHE A 62 9.34 -2.23 -13.15
CA PHE A 62 9.81 -3.57 -13.55
C PHE A 62 11.31 -3.59 -13.93
N LYS A 63 12.03 -2.47 -13.80
CA LYS A 63 13.44 -2.31 -14.18
C LYS A 63 14.28 -2.02 -12.92
N ILE A 64 15.61 -2.10 -13.05
CA ILE A 64 16.54 -2.11 -11.91
C ILE A 64 17.59 -1.02 -12.13
N GLY A 65 17.64 -0.03 -11.23
CA GLY A 65 18.74 0.93 -11.17
C GLY A 65 18.91 1.81 -12.42
N PHE A 66 20.14 1.97 -12.89
CA PHE A 66 20.53 2.84 -14.01
C PHE A 66 20.48 2.09 -15.36
N TRP A 67 20.11 2.76 -16.44
CA TRP A 67 20.23 2.25 -17.82
C TRP A 67 19.31 1.09 -18.22
N GLU A 68 19.36 0.72 -19.51
CA GLU A 68 18.76 -0.48 -20.08
C GLU A 68 19.85 -1.55 -20.25
N SER A 69 20.12 -2.35 -19.22
CA SER A 69 21.04 -3.48 -19.36
C SER A 69 20.33 -4.62 -20.09
N GLN A 70 20.73 -4.89 -21.34
CA GLN A 70 20.25 -6.02 -22.12
C GLN A 70 20.81 -7.38 -21.64
N HIS A 71 21.74 -7.37 -20.67
CA HIS A 71 22.47 -8.56 -20.23
C HIS A 71 22.06 -9.07 -18.83
N ILE A 72 20.98 -8.54 -18.24
CA ILE A 72 20.48 -9.07 -16.96
C ILE A 72 19.96 -10.49 -17.17
N ARG A 73 20.54 -11.46 -16.45
CA ARG A 73 20.12 -12.86 -16.54
C ARG A 73 18.72 -13.02 -15.96
N GLN A 74 17.95 -13.97 -16.48
CA GLN A 74 16.60 -14.25 -15.98
C GLN A 74 16.58 -14.52 -14.45
N LYS A 75 17.58 -15.25 -13.93
CA LYS A 75 17.73 -15.50 -12.49
C LYS A 75 17.88 -14.20 -11.67
N ASP A 76 18.59 -13.21 -12.20
CA ASP A 76 18.82 -11.92 -11.52
C ASP A 76 17.51 -11.11 -11.50
N VAL A 77 16.73 -11.15 -12.59
CA VAL A 77 15.38 -10.57 -12.66
C VAL A 77 14.44 -11.22 -11.65
N ASP A 78 14.44 -12.55 -11.56
CA ASP A 78 13.60 -13.28 -10.62
C ASP A 78 13.98 -12.99 -9.16
N THR A 79 15.28 -12.89 -8.87
CA THR A 79 15.81 -12.49 -7.55
C THR A 79 15.33 -11.09 -7.19
N TYR A 80 15.46 -10.12 -8.10
CA TYR A 80 14.98 -8.75 -7.90
C TYR A 80 13.47 -8.71 -7.56
N TYR A 81 12.61 -9.37 -8.35
CA TYR A 81 11.18 -9.36 -8.06
C TYR A 81 10.80 -10.09 -6.78
N SER A 82 11.51 -11.17 -6.44
CA SER A 82 11.33 -11.88 -5.17
C SER A 82 11.61 -10.96 -3.99
N TYR A 83 12.70 -10.20 -4.11
CA TYR A 83 13.12 -9.23 -3.12
C TYR A 83 12.12 -8.08 -2.98
N CYS A 84 11.69 -7.48 -4.09
CA CYS A 84 10.69 -6.40 -4.09
C CYS A 84 9.33 -6.85 -3.53
N SER A 85 8.89 -8.06 -3.86
CA SER A 85 7.66 -8.66 -3.32
C SER A 85 7.75 -8.83 -1.81
N THR A 86 8.87 -9.38 -1.33
CA THR A 86 9.10 -9.60 0.09
C THR A 86 9.24 -8.27 0.85
N ALA A 87 9.87 -7.26 0.26
CA ALA A 87 9.96 -5.91 0.82
C ALA A 87 8.58 -5.31 1.09
N ASN A 88 7.66 -5.39 0.12
CA ASN A 88 6.28 -4.93 0.29
C ASN A 88 5.59 -5.68 1.45
N LEU A 89 5.76 -7.00 1.51
CA LEU A 89 5.19 -7.86 2.56
C LEU A 89 5.83 -7.68 3.95
N ASN A 90 7.00 -7.04 4.05
CA ASN A 90 7.68 -6.77 5.33
C ASN A 90 7.42 -5.36 5.87
N GLY A 91 6.59 -4.58 5.17
CA GLY A 91 6.19 -3.22 5.55
C GLY A 91 5.20 -3.17 6.71
N TYR A 92 4.54 -2.02 6.85
CA TYR A 92 3.44 -1.85 7.80
C TYR A 92 2.12 -2.28 7.15
N ARG A 93 1.06 -2.34 7.96
CA ARG A 93 -0.29 -2.58 7.44
C ARG A 93 -0.71 -1.40 6.57
N PHE A 94 -1.30 -1.67 5.40
CA PHE A 94 -1.73 -0.63 4.46
C PHE A 94 -3.23 -0.33 4.60
N PHE A 95 -3.55 0.91 4.97
CA PHE A 95 -4.92 1.36 5.24
C PHE A 95 -5.60 2.03 4.04
N SER A 96 -5.27 1.60 2.82
CA SER A 96 -5.98 2.02 1.62
C SER A 96 -7.50 1.95 1.83
N PRO A 97 -8.27 2.99 1.46
CA PRO A 97 -9.72 2.98 1.52
C PRO A 97 -10.36 1.80 0.80
N ALA A 98 -9.65 1.27 -0.20
CA ALA A 98 -10.08 0.14 -0.96
C ALA A 98 -10.04 -1.15 -0.09
N ASN A 99 -9.03 -1.34 0.77
CA ASN A 99 -9.00 -2.44 1.76
C ASN A 99 -10.16 -2.36 2.72
N ILE A 100 -10.38 -1.15 3.24
CA ILE A 100 -11.48 -0.87 4.16
C ILE A 100 -12.80 -1.22 3.46
N ALA A 101 -13.02 -0.77 2.21
CA ALA A 101 -14.21 -1.05 1.44
C ALA A 101 -14.45 -2.56 1.23
N ASN A 102 -13.40 -3.31 0.90
CA ASN A 102 -13.47 -4.77 0.71
C ASN A 102 -13.85 -5.48 2.01
N ASN A 103 -13.08 -5.24 3.09
CA ASN A 103 -13.33 -5.88 4.37
C ASN A 103 -14.68 -5.47 4.97
N LEU A 104 -15.08 -4.20 4.82
CA LEU A 104 -16.41 -3.71 5.21
C LEU A 104 -17.52 -4.45 4.46
N SER A 105 -17.36 -4.66 3.16
CA SER A 105 -18.35 -5.38 2.35
C SER A 105 -18.47 -6.86 2.76
N LEU A 106 -17.35 -7.51 3.10
CA LEU A 106 -17.34 -8.87 3.64
C LEU A 106 -17.98 -8.94 5.04
N VAL A 107 -17.77 -7.93 5.90
CA VAL A 107 -18.47 -7.84 7.18
C VAL A 107 -19.97 -7.68 6.94
N VAL A 108 -20.38 -6.75 6.09
CA VAL A 108 -21.81 -6.54 5.73
C VAL A 108 -22.43 -7.83 5.21
N ALA A 109 -21.72 -8.60 4.39
CA ALA A 109 -22.17 -9.88 3.86
C ALA A 109 -22.66 -10.83 4.97
N LEU A 110 -22.01 -10.84 6.14
CA LEU A 110 -22.39 -11.68 7.30
C LEU A 110 -23.74 -11.30 7.92
N TYR A 111 -24.08 -10.01 7.89
CA TYR A 111 -25.28 -9.47 8.55
C TYR A 111 -26.50 -9.46 7.65
N VAL A 112 -26.30 -9.41 6.33
CA VAL A 112 -27.42 -9.28 5.37
C VAL A 112 -27.73 -10.57 4.62
N LYS A 113 -26.86 -11.59 4.65
CA LYS A 113 -27.06 -12.84 3.88
C LYS A 113 -28.44 -13.47 4.08
N ASP A 114 -28.95 -13.52 5.32
CA ASP A 114 -30.19 -14.22 5.65
C ASP A 114 -31.42 -13.47 5.11
N ILE A 115 -31.36 -12.15 5.08
CA ILE A 115 -32.35 -11.29 4.41
C ILE A 115 -32.36 -11.62 2.92
N PHE A 116 -31.19 -11.64 2.28
CA PHE A 116 -31.08 -11.81 0.84
C PHE A 116 -31.35 -13.23 0.32
N ARG A 117 -31.33 -14.26 1.17
CA ARG A 117 -31.71 -15.64 0.77
C ARG A 117 -33.15 -15.74 0.26
N ALA A 118 -34.02 -14.83 0.68
CA ALA A 118 -35.41 -14.75 0.21
C ALA A 118 -35.56 -14.10 -1.19
N TYR A 119 -34.47 -13.62 -1.78
CA TYR A 119 -34.48 -12.81 -3.00
C TYR A 119 -33.50 -13.38 -4.05
N PRO A 120 -33.64 -13.00 -5.33
CA PRO A 120 -32.71 -13.45 -6.36
C PRO A 120 -31.25 -13.07 -6.03
N PRO A 121 -30.26 -13.95 -6.25
CA PRO A 121 -28.87 -13.74 -5.80
C PRO A 121 -28.21 -12.46 -6.32
N GLU A 122 -28.63 -11.93 -7.46
CA GLU A 122 -28.13 -10.65 -7.98
C GLU A 122 -28.40 -9.46 -7.05
N TYR A 123 -29.45 -9.51 -6.23
CA TYR A 123 -29.73 -8.46 -5.23
C TYR A 123 -28.68 -8.46 -4.14
N TYR A 124 -28.28 -9.64 -3.67
CA TYR A 124 -27.19 -9.76 -2.70
C TYR A 124 -25.89 -9.20 -3.27
N LEU A 125 -25.50 -9.66 -4.46
CA LEU A 125 -24.23 -9.27 -5.08
C LEU A 125 -24.16 -7.76 -5.37
N ASN A 126 -25.21 -7.19 -5.94
CA ASN A 126 -25.27 -5.74 -6.22
C ASN A 126 -25.29 -4.91 -4.95
N PHE A 127 -25.85 -5.43 -3.85
CA PHE A 127 -25.80 -4.76 -2.56
C PHE A 127 -24.37 -4.70 -2.01
N LEU A 128 -23.62 -5.80 -2.11
CA LEU A 128 -22.20 -5.81 -1.74
C LEU A 128 -21.37 -4.87 -2.64
N TYR A 129 -21.65 -4.82 -3.94
CA TYR A 129 -21.03 -3.83 -4.83
C TYR A 129 -21.38 -2.40 -4.45
N THR A 130 -22.60 -2.15 -3.99
CA THR A 130 -23.03 -0.83 -3.53
C THR A 130 -22.20 -0.39 -2.32
N VAL A 131 -22.04 -1.26 -1.33
CA VAL A 131 -21.20 -0.98 -0.15
C VAL A 131 -19.75 -0.70 -0.55
N PHE A 132 -19.19 -1.56 -1.41
CA PHE A 132 -17.83 -1.37 -1.90
C PHE A 132 -17.65 -0.05 -2.67
N LEU A 133 -18.49 0.20 -3.68
CA LEU A 133 -18.35 1.34 -4.58
C LEU A 133 -18.69 2.69 -3.92
N LEU A 134 -19.63 2.72 -2.96
CA LEU A 134 -19.94 3.92 -2.19
C LEU A 134 -18.73 4.46 -1.42
N SER A 135 -17.83 3.57 -0.98
CA SER A 135 -16.58 3.98 -0.33
C SER A 135 -15.81 4.98 -1.20
N PHE A 136 -15.73 4.73 -2.51
CA PHE A 136 -15.04 5.60 -3.45
C PHE A 136 -15.83 6.86 -3.78
N VAL A 137 -17.17 6.79 -3.84
CA VAL A 137 -18.04 7.95 -4.05
C VAL A 137 -17.90 8.98 -2.91
N PHE A 138 -17.86 8.50 -1.67
CA PHE A 138 -17.65 9.36 -0.50
C PHE A 138 -16.19 9.80 -0.39
N LEU A 139 -15.22 8.92 -0.61
CA LEU A 139 -13.79 9.26 -0.57
C LEU A 139 -13.43 10.37 -1.59
N SER A 140 -13.96 10.29 -2.80
CA SER A 140 -13.79 11.30 -3.86
C SER A 140 -14.69 12.52 -3.70
N ARG A 141 -15.51 12.56 -2.63
CA ARG A 141 -16.42 13.65 -2.29
C ARG A 141 -17.48 13.97 -3.37
N ILE A 142 -17.73 13.07 -4.32
CA ILE A 142 -18.86 13.18 -5.25
C ILE A 142 -20.19 13.27 -4.50
N LYS A 143 -20.26 12.64 -3.32
CA LYS A 143 -21.29 12.93 -2.30
C LYS A 143 -20.62 13.33 -1.01
N ILE A 144 -21.20 14.31 -0.31
CA ILE A 144 -20.69 14.83 0.97
C ILE A 144 -21.72 14.76 2.10
N PHE A 145 -21.28 15.04 3.32
CA PHE A 145 -22.13 15.22 4.51
C PHE A 145 -22.27 16.72 4.83
N PRO A 146 -23.25 17.43 4.26
CA PRO A 146 -23.27 18.90 4.28
C PRO A 146 -23.80 19.50 5.59
N TYR A 147 -24.42 18.70 6.45
CA TYR A 147 -25.07 19.22 7.67
C TYR A 147 -24.13 19.14 8.87
N LYS A 148 -24.26 20.09 9.81
CA LYS A 148 -23.62 19.96 11.14
C LYS A 148 -24.32 18.91 12.01
N ASP A 149 -25.59 18.69 11.75
CA ASP A 149 -26.44 17.75 12.49
C ASP A 149 -26.23 16.30 12.04
N ARG A 150 -26.00 15.40 13.00
CA ARG A 150 -25.70 13.98 12.75
C ARG A 150 -26.92 13.25 12.19
N GLU A 151 -28.11 13.55 12.69
CA GLU A 151 -29.35 12.86 12.28
C GLU A 151 -29.73 13.18 10.84
N LYS A 152 -29.67 14.46 10.45
CA LYS A 152 -29.89 14.88 9.05
C LYS A 152 -28.90 14.22 8.10
N ASN A 153 -27.64 14.14 8.48
CA ASN A 153 -26.62 13.45 7.69
C ASN A 153 -26.87 11.94 7.59
N TYR A 154 -27.31 11.30 8.68
CA TYR A 154 -27.65 9.88 8.69
C TYR A 154 -28.84 9.58 7.77
N ASN A 155 -29.94 10.33 7.89
CA ASN A 155 -31.12 10.16 7.05
C ASN A 155 -30.79 10.38 5.56
N ARG A 156 -29.98 11.41 5.27
CA ARG A 156 -29.46 11.66 3.92
C ARG A 156 -28.63 10.50 3.41
N PHE A 157 -27.75 9.94 4.23
CA PHE A 157 -26.92 8.80 3.88
C PHE A 157 -27.77 7.59 3.48
N VAL A 158 -28.76 7.23 4.29
CA VAL A 158 -29.66 6.11 4.00
C VAL A 158 -30.33 6.29 2.64
N GLU A 159 -30.86 7.48 2.36
CA GLU A 159 -31.48 7.76 1.06
C GLU A 159 -30.49 7.71 -0.10
N THR A 160 -29.29 8.26 0.08
CA THR A 160 -28.21 8.23 -0.93
C THR A 160 -27.77 6.80 -1.24
N MET A 161 -27.66 5.96 -0.22
CA MET A 161 -27.23 4.57 -0.36
C MET A 161 -28.23 3.74 -1.16
N PHE A 162 -29.52 3.87 -0.88
CA PHE A 162 -30.56 3.15 -1.66
C PHE A 162 -30.69 3.71 -3.08
N SER A 163 -30.54 5.03 -3.27
CA SER A 163 -30.47 5.61 -4.63
C SER A 163 -29.29 5.05 -5.42
N PHE A 164 -28.13 4.90 -4.78
CA PHE A 164 -26.95 4.32 -5.42
C PHE A 164 -27.10 2.82 -5.68
N TYR A 165 -27.78 2.09 -4.80
CA TYR A 165 -28.05 0.67 -5.00
C TYR A 165 -28.89 0.41 -6.25
N GLU A 166 -29.93 1.23 -6.48
CA GLU A 166 -30.71 1.20 -7.72
C GLU A 166 -29.84 1.55 -8.95
N PHE A 167 -28.96 2.54 -8.81
CA PHE A 167 -28.00 2.90 -9.87
C PHE A 167 -27.06 1.75 -10.24
N VAL A 168 -26.41 1.10 -9.26
CA VAL A 168 -25.49 -0.04 -9.49
C VAL A 168 -26.22 -1.14 -10.25
N PHE A 169 -27.46 -1.42 -9.87
CA PHE A 169 -28.30 -2.39 -10.54
C PHE A 169 -28.55 -2.06 -12.01
N GLN A 170 -28.89 -0.81 -12.32
CA GLN A 170 -29.11 -0.36 -13.71
C GLN A 170 -27.86 -0.57 -14.58
N GLN A 171 -26.67 -0.38 -14.01
CA GLN A 171 -25.39 -0.59 -14.72
C GLN A 171 -25.14 -2.07 -15.07
N THR A 172 -25.82 -3.02 -14.44
CA THR A 172 -25.70 -4.46 -14.78
C THR A 172 -26.57 -4.88 -15.97
N GLY A 173 -27.33 -3.95 -16.56
CA GLY A 173 -28.22 -4.24 -17.70
C GLY A 173 -29.49 -5.01 -17.32
N LYS A 174 -29.71 -5.31 -16.03
CA LYS A 174 -30.91 -5.99 -15.53
C LYS A 174 -31.99 -4.99 -15.12
N LYS A 175 -33.25 -5.28 -15.46
CA LYS A 175 -34.41 -4.50 -14.97
C LYS A 175 -34.66 -4.81 -13.49
N VAL A 176 -34.63 -3.76 -12.68
CA VAL A 176 -34.91 -3.83 -11.24
C VAL A 176 -36.41 -3.95 -11.02
N ASN A 177 -36.85 -4.92 -10.21
CA ASN A 177 -38.23 -4.95 -9.73
C ASN A 177 -38.41 -3.96 -8.56
N PRO A 178 -39.22 -2.89 -8.72
CA PRO A 178 -39.40 -1.87 -7.68
C PRO A 178 -40.04 -2.41 -6.39
N THR A 179 -40.90 -3.42 -6.51
CA THR A 179 -41.54 -4.06 -5.35
C THR A 179 -40.52 -4.80 -4.50
N ILE A 180 -39.58 -5.50 -5.14
CA ILE A 180 -38.48 -6.20 -4.46
C ILE A 180 -37.57 -5.20 -3.75
N ILE A 181 -37.17 -4.10 -4.41
CA ILE A 181 -36.33 -3.06 -3.79
C ILE A 181 -37.02 -2.43 -2.57
N LYS A 182 -38.32 -2.14 -2.68
CA LYS A 182 -39.08 -1.58 -1.56
C LYS A 182 -39.15 -2.53 -0.37
N ALA A 183 -39.34 -3.82 -0.61
CA ALA A 183 -39.35 -4.86 0.43
C ALA A 183 -37.97 -5.00 1.08
N LEU A 184 -36.92 -5.16 0.27
CA LEU A 184 -35.52 -5.22 0.71
C LEU A 184 -35.12 -4.01 1.55
N LYS A 185 -35.48 -2.79 1.10
CA LYS A 185 -35.20 -1.56 1.84
C LYS A 185 -35.79 -1.61 3.24
N LYS A 186 -37.03 -2.08 3.39
CA LYS A 186 -37.69 -2.22 4.69
C LYS A 186 -36.97 -3.23 5.58
N GLU A 187 -36.62 -4.40 5.05
CA GLU A 187 -35.95 -5.45 5.82
C GLU A 187 -34.53 -5.06 6.23
N LEU A 188 -33.77 -4.45 5.32
CA LEU A 188 -32.42 -3.97 5.61
C LEU A 188 -32.43 -2.88 6.67
N LEU A 189 -33.39 -1.96 6.63
CA LEU A 189 -33.48 -0.89 7.64
C LEU A 189 -33.82 -1.39 9.04
N ASN A 190 -34.29 -2.64 9.20
CA ASN A 190 -34.40 -3.27 10.52
C ASN A 190 -33.02 -3.59 11.12
N GLN A 191 -31.96 -3.70 10.30
CA GLN A 191 -30.57 -3.85 10.74
C GLN A 191 -29.95 -2.47 10.99
N ILE A 192 -30.56 -1.66 11.85
CA ILE A 192 -30.23 -0.22 11.98
C ILE A 192 -28.76 0.00 12.41
N GLU A 193 -28.21 -0.88 13.26
CA GLU A 193 -26.81 -0.84 13.68
C GLU A 193 -25.84 -0.90 12.49
N LEU A 194 -26.15 -1.71 11.48
CA LEU A 194 -25.33 -1.85 10.29
C LEU A 194 -25.26 -0.53 9.52
N PHE A 195 -26.38 0.19 9.44
CA PHE A 195 -26.41 1.50 8.78
C PHE A 195 -25.65 2.56 9.59
N PHE A 196 -25.64 2.50 10.92
CA PHE A 196 -24.78 3.37 11.73
C PHE A 196 -23.28 3.10 11.49
N LEU A 197 -22.88 1.82 11.40
CA LEU A 197 -21.51 1.45 11.05
C LEU A 197 -21.12 2.00 9.66
N LEU A 198 -21.97 1.78 8.66
CA LEU A 198 -21.73 2.26 7.29
C LEU A 198 -21.65 3.79 7.26
N PHE A 199 -22.56 4.48 7.97
CA PHE A 199 -22.55 5.93 8.10
C PHE A 199 -21.25 6.46 8.71
N ALA A 200 -20.82 5.90 9.85
CA ALA A 200 -19.59 6.30 10.51
C ALA A 200 -18.37 6.08 9.59
N THR A 201 -18.32 4.95 8.89
CA THR A 201 -17.23 4.63 7.97
C THR A 201 -17.18 5.59 6.77
N TYR A 202 -18.30 5.80 6.08
CA TYR A 202 -18.33 6.70 4.91
C TYR A 202 -18.10 8.15 5.27
N LYS A 203 -18.58 8.59 6.44
CA LYS A 203 -18.27 9.92 6.97
C LYS A 203 -16.77 10.09 7.16
N ASN A 204 -16.11 9.13 7.79
CA ASN A 204 -14.65 9.17 7.96
C ASN A 204 -13.93 9.18 6.60
N LEU A 205 -14.35 8.33 5.65
CA LEU A 205 -13.79 8.33 4.29
C LEU A 205 -13.96 9.68 3.57
N ASN A 206 -15.09 10.36 3.75
CA ASN A 206 -15.39 11.66 3.12
C ASN A 206 -14.46 12.79 3.58
N ASP A 207 -13.92 12.65 4.79
CA ASP A 207 -13.05 13.64 5.41
C ASP A 207 -11.56 13.37 5.14
N ILE A 208 -11.18 12.22 4.59
CA ILE A 208 -9.76 11.79 4.42
C ILE A 208 -8.91 12.83 3.68
N PHE A 209 -9.40 13.36 2.56
CA PHE A 209 -8.64 14.29 1.70
C PHE A 209 -9.00 15.77 1.93
N VAL A 210 -9.72 16.09 3.00
CA VAL A 210 -10.11 17.48 3.30
C VAL A 210 -8.99 18.21 4.02
N HIS A 211 -8.48 19.28 3.41
CA HIS A 211 -7.54 20.23 4.02
C HIS A 211 -8.23 21.58 4.26
N GLU A 212 -7.87 22.27 5.34
CA GLU A 212 -8.48 23.57 5.70
C GLU A 212 -8.20 24.66 4.66
N ASN A 213 -7.08 24.56 3.92
CA ASN A 213 -6.61 25.57 2.97
C ASN A 213 -6.70 25.13 1.50
N VAL A 214 -7.45 24.07 1.21
CA VAL A 214 -7.68 23.58 -0.17
C VAL A 214 -9.16 23.71 -0.47
N THR A 215 -9.49 24.47 -1.50
CA THR A 215 -10.87 24.62 -1.95
C THR A 215 -11.35 23.35 -2.65
N ASP A 216 -12.67 23.09 -2.62
CA ASP A 216 -13.27 21.98 -3.40
C ASP A 216 -12.89 22.09 -4.90
N LYS A 217 -12.79 23.31 -5.43
CA LYS A 217 -12.38 23.56 -6.82
C LYS A 217 -10.96 23.07 -7.08
N GLU A 218 -10.01 23.37 -6.20
CA GLU A 218 -8.61 22.91 -6.34
C GLU A 218 -8.50 21.40 -6.22
N PHE A 219 -9.25 20.80 -5.28
CA PHE A 219 -9.34 19.36 -5.11
C PHE A 219 -9.86 18.66 -6.38
N TYR A 220 -11.00 19.11 -6.93
CA TYR A 220 -11.56 18.51 -8.15
C TYR A 220 -10.73 18.82 -9.39
N SER A 221 -10.11 20.00 -9.47
CA SER A 221 -9.19 20.34 -10.57
C SER A 221 -7.97 19.41 -10.58
N TRP A 222 -7.54 18.95 -9.40
CA TRP A 222 -6.52 17.92 -9.30
C TRP A 222 -7.04 16.54 -9.69
N LEU A 223 -8.16 16.12 -9.08
CA LEU A 223 -8.76 14.81 -9.31
C LEU A 223 -9.10 14.55 -10.79
N PHE A 224 -9.45 15.61 -11.53
CA PHE A 224 -9.84 15.54 -12.95
C PHE A 224 -8.87 16.26 -13.89
N TYR A 225 -7.61 16.44 -13.48
CA TYR A 225 -6.62 17.23 -14.24
C TYR A 225 -6.53 16.84 -15.72
N ASP A 226 -6.49 15.54 -16.02
CA ASP A 226 -6.40 15.03 -17.38
C ASP A 226 -7.72 15.22 -18.15
N GLU A 227 -8.87 14.96 -17.52
CA GLU A 227 -10.18 15.09 -18.16
C GLU A 227 -10.54 16.53 -18.49
N LEU A 228 -10.04 17.49 -17.71
CA LEU A 228 -10.16 18.93 -17.99
C LEU A 228 -9.39 19.39 -19.23
N LYS A 229 -8.57 18.51 -19.82
CA LYS A 229 -7.80 18.77 -21.06
C LYS A 229 -8.23 17.89 -22.24
N GLY A 230 -9.10 16.91 -22.01
CA GLY A 230 -9.53 15.95 -23.04
C GLY A 230 -10.91 16.27 -23.62
N ASP A 231 -11.42 15.32 -24.41
CA ASP A 231 -12.69 15.46 -25.15
C ASP A 231 -13.92 15.62 -24.24
N ALA A 232 -13.85 15.13 -23.00
CA ALA A 232 -14.93 15.24 -22.02
C ALA A 232 -14.89 16.52 -21.18
N LYS A 233 -14.00 17.48 -21.49
CA LYS A 233 -13.73 18.68 -20.69
C LYS A 233 -14.97 19.42 -20.21
N SER A 234 -16.00 19.60 -21.05
CA SER A 234 -17.19 20.38 -20.71
C SER A 234 -17.91 19.84 -19.48
N ILE A 235 -18.11 18.52 -19.40
CA ILE A 235 -18.82 17.86 -18.29
C ILE A 235 -18.03 17.97 -16.99
N TYR A 236 -16.71 17.78 -17.05
CA TYR A 236 -15.86 17.88 -15.85
C TYR A 236 -15.72 19.33 -15.38
N ALA A 237 -15.57 20.29 -16.31
CA ALA A 237 -15.52 21.71 -15.96
C ALA A 237 -16.83 22.19 -15.32
N GLU A 238 -17.98 21.75 -15.86
CA GLU A 238 -19.29 22.06 -15.28
C GLU A 238 -19.40 21.56 -13.83
N PHE A 239 -19.00 20.33 -13.55
CA PHE A 239 -19.03 19.80 -12.19
C PHE A 239 -18.04 20.52 -11.26
N VAL A 240 -16.82 20.82 -11.73
CA VAL A 240 -15.81 21.53 -10.92
C VAL A 240 -16.35 22.89 -10.48
N GLU A 241 -16.94 23.66 -11.40
CA GLU A 241 -17.49 24.99 -11.09
C GLU A 241 -18.77 24.92 -10.24
N ASN A 242 -19.65 23.94 -10.50
CA ASN A 242 -20.98 23.84 -9.88
C ASN A 242 -21.11 22.70 -8.86
N ASN A 243 -20.01 22.21 -8.29
CA ASN A 243 -19.99 20.99 -7.46
C ASN A 243 -21.03 21.00 -6.31
N LYS A 244 -21.29 22.17 -5.71
CA LYS A 244 -22.26 22.33 -4.62
C LYS A 244 -23.70 21.99 -5.02
N GLU A 245 -24.04 22.11 -6.31
CA GLU A 245 -25.36 21.74 -6.84
C GLU A 245 -25.54 20.22 -6.95
N TYR A 246 -24.45 19.45 -6.91
CA TYR A 246 -24.42 18.01 -7.11
C TYR A 246 -24.19 17.25 -5.80
N THR A 247 -23.11 17.60 -5.11
CA THR A 247 -22.55 16.81 -3.99
C THR A 247 -23.50 16.70 -2.79
N GLY A 248 -24.34 17.72 -2.57
CA GLY A 248 -25.35 17.75 -1.51
C GLY A 248 -26.62 16.95 -1.83
N LYS A 249 -26.91 16.66 -3.10
CA LYS A 249 -28.12 15.91 -3.52
C LYS A 249 -28.01 14.43 -3.18
N LYS A 250 -29.16 13.79 -2.94
CA LYS A 250 -29.26 12.36 -2.56
C LYS A 250 -29.19 11.42 -3.78
N ASN A 251 -29.71 11.88 -4.92
CA ASN A 251 -29.73 11.13 -6.17
C ASN A 251 -28.51 11.46 -7.03
N PHE A 252 -28.26 10.64 -8.06
CA PHE A 252 -27.12 10.79 -8.97
C PHE A 252 -27.60 11.33 -10.33
N SER A 253 -27.04 12.46 -10.75
CA SER A 253 -27.31 13.07 -12.06
C SER A 253 -26.56 12.38 -13.19
N ALA A 254 -26.88 12.74 -14.44
CA ALA A 254 -26.13 12.28 -15.61
C ALA A 254 -24.65 12.74 -15.57
N VAL A 255 -24.41 13.97 -15.09
CA VAL A 255 -23.07 14.53 -14.89
C VAL A 255 -22.29 13.70 -13.86
N GLU A 256 -22.89 13.43 -12.69
CA GLU A 256 -22.27 12.61 -11.65
C GLU A 256 -22.00 11.19 -12.14
N THR A 257 -22.93 10.61 -12.89
CA THR A 257 -22.76 9.29 -13.53
C THR A 257 -21.54 9.26 -14.45
N LYS A 258 -21.36 10.30 -15.27
CA LYS A 258 -20.21 10.38 -16.18
C LYS A 258 -18.89 10.52 -15.42
N ILE A 259 -18.88 11.31 -14.35
CA ILE A 259 -17.70 11.58 -13.54
C ILE A 259 -17.29 10.35 -12.73
N MET A 260 -18.25 9.58 -12.21
CA MET A 260 -17.96 8.35 -11.48
C MET A 260 -17.19 7.33 -12.32
N GLN A 261 -17.34 7.31 -13.65
CA GLN A 261 -16.56 6.43 -14.55
C GLN A 261 -15.04 6.66 -14.42
N SER A 262 -14.62 7.86 -14.01
CA SER A 262 -13.22 8.22 -13.80
C SER A 262 -12.66 7.82 -12.44
N ILE A 263 -13.51 7.60 -11.44
CA ILE A 263 -13.12 7.44 -10.04
C ILE A 263 -13.30 6.00 -9.55
N LEU A 264 -14.35 5.32 -10.04
CA LEU A 264 -14.62 3.96 -9.61
C LEU A 264 -13.48 3.02 -10.03
N PRO A 265 -13.12 2.04 -9.19
CA PRO A 265 -12.02 1.13 -9.47
C PRO A 265 -12.30 0.30 -10.74
N ALA A 266 -11.24 0.00 -11.49
CA ALA A 266 -11.34 -0.77 -12.73
C ALA A 266 -11.74 -2.24 -12.51
N ASP A 267 -11.47 -2.77 -11.32
CA ASP A 267 -11.77 -4.15 -10.91
C ASP A 267 -12.44 -4.14 -9.52
N ILE A 268 -13.36 -5.08 -9.28
CA ILE A 268 -14.06 -5.24 -8.00
C ILE A 268 -13.66 -6.59 -7.42
N LEU A 269 -12.77 -6.57 -6.42
CA LEU A 269 -12.18 -7.78 -5.84
C LEU A 269 -13.22 -8.82 -5.37
N LEU A 270 -14.35 -8.36 -4.82
CA LEU A 270 -15.45 -9.22 -4.38
C LEU A 270 -16.00 -10.13 -5.51
N ARG A 271 -15.83 -9.74 -6.78
CA ARG A 271 -16.23 -10.53 -7.94
C ARG A 271 -15.56 -11.90 -7.97
N TYR A 272 -14.26 -11.97 -7.68
CA TYR A 272 -13.51 -13.23 -7.70
C TYR A 272 -14.03 -14.22 -6.65
N LEU A 273 -14.55 -13.71 -5.53
CA LEU A 273 -15.09 -14.55 -4.48
C LEU A 273 -16.51 -15.03 -4.83
N PHE A 274 -17.39 -14.12 -5.27
CA PHE A 274 -18.83 -14.40 -5.38
C PHE A 274 -19.33 -14.82 -6.77
N ILE A 275 -18.75 -14.35 -7.88
CA ILE A 275 -19.28 -14.61 -9.22
C ILE A 275 -19.10 -16.08 -9.63
N ASP A 276 -20.17 -16.68 -10.16
CA ASP A 276 -20.30 -18.10 -10.54
C ASP A 276 -20.03 -19.08 -9.38
N SER A 277 -20.17 -18.61 -8.14
CA SER A 277 -20.05 -19.40 -6.92
C SER A 277 -21.37 -19.37 -6.15
N ASP A 278 -21.59 -20.34 -5.26
CA ASP A 278 -22.64 -20.24 -4.25
C ASP A 278 -22.26 -19.17 -3.22
N MET A 279 -22.77 -17.96 -3.43
CA MET A 279 -22.41 -16.78 -2.65
C MET A 279 -22.80 -16.89 -1.18
N PHE A 280 -23.95 -17.52 -0.89
CA PHE A 280 -24.42 -17.69 0.48
C PHE A 280 -23.57 -18.72 1.21
N LEU A 281 -23.27 -19.83 0.54
CA LEU A 281 -22.40 -20.86 1.11
C LEU A 281 -20.99 -20.35 1.36
N ILE A 282 -20.43 -19.52 0.46
CA ILE A 282 -19.15 -18.82 0.70
C ILE A 282 -19.22 -17.95 1.95
N THR A 283 -20.30 -17.18 2.11
CA THR A 283 -20.47 -16.35 3.31
C THR A 283 -20.58 -17.21 4.58
N ASP A 284 -21.25 -18.36 4.51
CA ASP A 284 -21.42 -19.29 5.62
C ASP A 284 -20.16 -20.05 6.01
N THR A 285 -19.25 -20.27 5.07
CA THR A 285 -18.08 -21.15 5.25
C THR A 285 -16.78 -20.38 5.30
N VAL A 286 -16.52 -19.51 4.33
CA VAL A 286 -15.29 -18.74 4.21
C VAL A 286 -15.37 -17.50 5.09
N ILE A 287 -16.34 -16.62 4.82
CA ILE A 287 -16.36 -15.28 5.43
C ILE A 287 -16.67 -15.36 6.93
N SER A 288 -17.60 -16.23 7.32
CA SER A 288 -17.99 -16.41 8.72
C SER A 288 -16.86 -16.87 9.64
N LYS A 289 -15.77 -17.41 9.07
CA LYS A 289 -14.60 -17.87 9.81
C LYS A 289 -13.58 -16.77 10.03
N ILE A 290 -13.53 -15.77 9.16
CA ILE A 290 -12.48 -14.74 9.16
C ILE A 290 -12.45 -13.98 10.49
N TRP A 291 -13.62 -13.54 10.95
CA TRP A 291 -13.77 -12.71 12.15
C TRP A 291 -14.64 -13.39 13.19
N ASP A 292 -14.29 -13.15 14.46
CA ASP A 292 -15.17 -13.47 15.59
C ASP A 292 -16.46 -12.63 15.53
N LYS A 293 -17.61 -13.32 15.44
CA LYS A 293 -18.93 -12.69 15.34
C LYS A 293 -19.33 -11.93 16.60
N GLN A 294 -19.01 -12.44 17.79
CA GLN A 294 -19.35 -11.75 19.04
C GLN A 294 -18.63 -10.41 19.12
N LYS A 295 -17.33 -10.40 18.78
CA LYS A 295 -16.56 -9.16 18.72
C LYS A 295 -17.07 -8.18 17.67
N LEU A 296 -17.51 -8.66 16.50
CA LEU A 296 -18.15 -7.81 15.50
C LEU A 296 -19.49 -7.23 15.98
N ASP A 297 -20.31 -8.05 16.66
CA ASP A 297 -21.60 -7.62 17.20
C ASP A 297 -21.42 -6.51 18.25
N ASP A 298 -20.37 -6.60 19.08
CA ASP A 298 -20.03 -5.55 20.06
C ASP A 298 -19.64 -4.24 19.38
N PHE A 299 -18.82 -4.29 18.32
CA PHE A 299 -18.52 -3.11 17.51
C PHE A 299 -19.77 -2.52 16.87
N ILE A 300 -20.57 -3.33 16.19
CA ILE A 300 -21.77 -2.88 15.47
C ILE A 300 -22.77 -2.20 16.41
N LYS A 301 -22.98 -2.75 17.61
CA LYS A 301 -23.85 -2.14 18.63
C LYS A 301 -23.31 -0.79 19.13
N SER A 302 -21.99 -0.64 19.22
CA SER A 302 -21.38 0.60 19.72
C SER A 302 -21.69 1.83 18.86
N PHE A 303 -21.81 1.67 17.53
CA PHE A 303 -22.06 2.77 16.59
C PHE A 303 -23.44 3.43 16.74
N ARG A 304 -24.39 2.80 17.44
CA ARG A 304 -25.65 3.45 17.82
C ARG A 304 -25.42 4.67 18.72
N LYS A 305 -24.37 4.67 19.54
CA LYS A 305 -24.06 5.75 20.48
C LYS A 305 -23.21 6.82 19.79
N ASP A 306 -22.04 6.45 19.32
CA ASP A 306 -21.05 7.36 18.74
C ASP A 306 -20.05 6.62 17.82
N ASP A 307 -19.11 7.37 17.25
CA ASP A 307 -18.14 6.85 16.28
C ASP A 307 -16.81 6.44 16.97
N SER A 308 -16.74 6.37 18.31
CA SER A 308 -15.48 6.19 19.07
C SER A 308 -14.76 4.87 18.82
N GLN A 309 -15.49 3.82 18.49
CA GLN A 309 -14.92 2.49 18.20
C GLN A 309 -14.50 2.33 16.73
N LEU A 310 -14.61 3.36 15.89
CA LEU A 310 -14.27 3.24 14.47
C LEU A 310 -12.81 2.85 14.24
N GLU A 311 -11.86 3.44 14.97
CA GLU A 311 -10.44 3.06 14.87
C GLU A 311 -10.23 1.59 15.21
N ASN A 312 -10.73 1.14 16.36
CA ASN A 312 -10.61 -0.25 16.80
C ASN A 312 -11.28 -1.24 15.82
N PHE A 313 -12.45 -0.87 15.28
CA PHE A 313 -13.14 -1.67 14.28
C PHE A 313 -12.32 -1.78 12.99
N LEU A 314 -11.83 -0.66 12.45
CA LEU A 314 -11.03 -0.64 11.23
C LEU A 314 -9.72 -1.40 11.40
N LEU A 315 -9.03 -1.23 12.54
CA LEU A 315 -7.85 -2.02 12.91
C LEU A 315 -8.17 -3.52 13.02
N TYR A 316 -9.36 -3.88 13.48
CA TYR A 316 -9.74 -5.29 13.61
C TYR A 316 -10.06 -5.94 12.25
N ILE A 317 -10.86 -5.28 11.40
CA ILE A 317 -11.26 -5.85 10.11
C ILE A 317 -10.12 -5.85 9.08
N THR A 318 -9.09 -5.05 9.29
CA THR A 318 -7.86 -5.03 8.49
C THR A 318 -6.74 -5.87 9.09
N ASP A 319 -6.93 -6.54 10.23
CA ASP A 319 -5.91 -7.42 10.81
C ASP A 319 -5.73 -8.67 9.94
N TYR A 320 -4.66 -8.64 9.16
CA TYR A 320 -4.34 -9.70 8.21
C TYR A 320 -4.00 -11.01 8.91
N ARG A 321 -3.48 -11.01 10.15
CA ARG A 321 -3.15 -12.26 10.86
C ARG A 321 -4.42 -13.06 11.15
N ASN A 322 -5.48 -12.38 11.57
CA ASN A 322 -6.79 -13.00 11.75
C ASN A 322 -7.33 -13.52 10.42
N PHE A 323 -7.20 -12.71 9.36
CA PHE A 323 -7.62 -13.11 8.03
C PHE A 323 -6.89 -14.38 7.54
N LYS A 324 -5.55 -14.40 7.62
CA LYS A 324 -4.71 -15.54 7.21
C LYS A 324 -5.10 -16.82 7.95
N LYS A 325 -5.17 -16.74 9.29
CA LYS A 325 -5.42 -17.90 10.15
C LYS A 325 -6.72 -18.61 9.79
N ASN A 326 -7.76 -17.85 9.45
CA ASN A 326 -9.11 -18.39 9.35
C ASN A 326 -9.60 -18.59 7.90
N PHE A 327 -9.05 -17.86 6.93
CA PHE A 327 -9.52 -17.90 5.54
C PHE A 327 -9.40 -19.29 4.91
N PHE A 328 -8.23 -19.94 5.00
CA PHE A 328 -8.03 -21.26 4.39
C PHE A 328 -8.87 -22.35 5.02
N TRP A 329 -9.09 -22.28 6.34
CA TRP A 329 -9.97 -23.22 7.02
C TRP A 329 -11.41 -23.08 6.52
N GLY A 330 -11.87 -21.84 6.30
CA GLY A 330 -13.16 -21.58 5.68
C GLY A 330 -13.25 -22.09 4.24
N VAL A 331 -12.20 -21.91 3.44
CA VAL A 331 -12.11 -22.44 2.06
C VAL A 331 -12.15 -23.96 2.03
N GLN A 332 -11.44 -24.63 2.93
CA GLN A 332 -11.48 -26.08 3.06
C GLN A 332 -12.92 -26.57 3.36
N LYS A 333 -13.60 -25.91 4.31
CA LYS A 333 -15.01 -26.22 4.63
C LYS A 333 -15.93 -25.98 3.43
N TYR A 334 -15.70 -24.90 2.67
CA TYR A 334 -16.46 -24.58 1.46
C TYR A 334 -16.36 -25.69 0.41
N ILE A 335 -15.14 -26.11 0.07
CA ILE A 335 -14.85 -27.19 -0.89
C ILE A 335 -15.52 -28.49 -0.42
N ILE A 336 -15.30 -28.88 0.84
CA ILE A 336 -15.91 -30.10 1.40
C ILE A 336 -17.43 -30.06 1.24
N THR A 337 -18.06 -28.92 1.49
CA THR A 337 -19.54 -28.80 1.42
C THR A 337 -20.03 -28.87 -0.03
N VAL A 338 -19.40 -28.13 -0.94
CA VAL A 338 -19.77 -28.10 -2.37
C VAL A 338 -19.60 -29.47 -3.04
N PHE A 339 -18.58 -30.23 -2.65
CA PHE A 339 -18.26 -31.51 -3.27
C PHE A 339 -18.87 -32.73 -2.54
N ARG A 340 -19.15 -32.66 -1.24
CA ARG A 340 -19.95 -33.69 -0.55
C ARG A 340 -21.41 -33.74 -1.04
N ASP A 341 -22.01 -32.59 -1.32
CA ASP A 341 -23.37 -32.54 -1.90
C ASP A 341 -23.42 -33.09 -3.34
N GLN A 342 -22.28 -33.15 -4.04
CA GLN A 342 -22.17 -33.73 -5.39
C GLN A 342 -21.87 -35.24 -5.38
N ASP A 343 -21.24 -35.76 -4.32
CA ASP A 343 -20.96 -37.20 -4.15
C ASP A 343 -22.25 -38.05 -4.00
N ALA A 344 -23.41 -37.44 -3.72
CA ALA A 344 -24.71 -38.12 -3.78
C ALA A 344 -25.21 -38.38 -5.22
N LYS A 345 -24.59 -37.80 -6.26
CA LYS A 345 -25.03 -37.92 -7.66
C LYS A 345 -24.00 -38.52 -8.62
N TRP A 346 -22.71 -38.56 -8.28
CA TRP A 346 -21.64 -39.08 -9.15
C TRP A 346 -20.67 -39.91 -8.32
N THR A 347 -20.48 -41.18 -8.67
CA THR A 347 -19.62 -42.07 -7.87
C THR A 347 -18.16 -41.90 -8.26
N VAL A 348 -17.26 -41.84 -7.27
CA VAL A 348 -15.79 -41.79 -7.44
C VAL A 348 -15.25 -42.87 -8.42
N LYS A 349 -15.99 -43.96 -8.62
CA LYS A 349 -15.71 -45.02 -9.59
C LYS A 349 -15.90 -44.59 -11.05
N GLU A 350 -16.90 -43.78 -11.37
CA GLU A 350 -17.15 -43.29 -12.73
C GLU A 350 -16.05 -42.30 -13.16
N ASP A 351 -15.65 -41.38 -12.29
CA ASP A 351 -14.55 -40.43 -12.54
C ASP A 351 -13.21 -41.15 -12.76
N LEU A 352 -12.96 -42.24 -12.04
CA LEU A 352 -11.75 -43.07 -12.19
C LEU A 352 -11.82 -43.90 -13.48
N ASN A 353 -12.99 -44.38 -13.88
CA ASN A 353 -13.18 -45.10 -15.14
C ASN A 353 -13.09 -44.17 -16.37
N ASP A 354 -13.59 -42.93 -16.30
CA ASP A 354 -13.42 -41.92 -17.35
C ASP A 354 -11.94 -41.48 -17.47
N LEU A 355 -11.26 -41.32 -16.34
CA LEU A 355 -9.82 -41.03 -16.33
C LEU A 355 -9.00 -42.21 -16.87
N MET A 356 -9.35 -43.45 -16.51
CA MET A 356 -8.64 -44.64 -16.96
C MET A 356 -8.95 -44.99 -18.43
N SER A 357 -10.17 -44.72 -18.92
CA SER A 357 -10.53 -44.90 -20.34
C SER A 357 -9.81 -43.89 -21.24
N SER A 358 -9.67 -42.63 -20.80
CA SER A 358 -8.91 -41.60 -21.53
C SER A 358 -7.39 -41.79 -21.50
N ILE A 359 -6.86 -42.59 -20.56
CA ILE A 359 -5.46 -43.01 -20.52
C ILE A 359 -5.23 -44.29 -21.35
N GLY A 360 -6.26 -45.11 -21.54
CA GLY A 360 -6.16 -46.44 -22.14
C GLY A 360 -6.16 -46.48 -23.68
N GLU A 361 -6.62 -45.44 -24.38
CA GLU A 361 -6.87 -45.52 -25.84
C GLU A 361 -5.79 -44.91 -26.74
N ASP A 362 -4.87 -44.06 -26.27
CA ASP A 362 -3.79 -43.53 -27.13
C ASP A 362 -2.62 -42.95 -26.31
N VAL A 363 -1.63 -43.79 -26.01
CA VAL A 363 -0.41 -43.40 -25.27
C VAL A 363 0.49 -42.46 -26.10
N GLU A 364 0.23 -42.32 -27.40
CA GLU A 364 1.00 -41.47 -28.32
C GLU A 364 0.41 -40.06 -28.54
N ASN A 365 -0.82 -39.78 -28.08
CA ASN A 365 -1.49 -38.48 -28.25
C ASN A 365 -1.96 -37.86 -26.91
N LEU A 366 -1.01 -37.32 -26.15
CA LEU A 366 -1.24 -36.55 -24.91
C LEU A 366 -2.17 -35.32 -25.07
N GLU A 367 -2.45 -34.89 -26.31
CA GLU A 367 -3.39 -33.80 -26.61
C GLU A 367 -4.87 -34.19 -26.42
N SER A 368 -5.19 -35.49 -26.35
CA SER A 368 -6.57 -36.00 -26.22
C SER A 368 -7.05 -36.18 -24.76
N PHE A 369 -6.23 -35.84 -23.77
CA PHE A 369 -6.52 -36.04 -22.34
C PHE A 369 -7.73 -35.21 -21.87
N LYS A 370 -8.90 -35.85 -21.75
CA LYS A 370 -10.11 -35.25 -21.20
C LYS A 370 -10.08 -35.28 -19.68
N VAL A 371 -9.69 -34.16 -19.08
CA VAL A 371 -9.86 -33.94 -17.64
C VAL A 371 -11.35 -34.02 -17.27
N PRO A 372 -11.74 -34.80 -16.24
CA PRO A 372 -13.11 -34.80 -15.71
C PRO A 372 -13.64 -33.40 -15.39
N GLU A 373 -14.90 -33.11 -15.74
CA GLU A 373 -15.51 -31.78 -15.54
C GLU A 373 -15.55 -31.34 -14.06
N ARG A 374 -15.69 -32.29 -13.13
CA ARG A 374 -15.57 -32.04 -11.68
C ARG A 374 -14.22 -31.41 -11.33
N ILE A 375 -13.12 -31.98 -11.82
CA ILE A 375 -11.75 -31.51 -11.57
C ILE A 375 -11.53 -30.14 -12.23
N LYS A 376 -12.08 -29.91 -13.43
CA LYS A 376 -12.04 -28.58 -14.06
C LYS A 376 -12.78 -27.54 -13.23
N LYS A 377 -13.98 -27.86 -12.74
CA LYS A 377 -14.81 -26.98 -11.90
C LYS A 377 -14.12 -26.65 -10.57
N GLU A 378 -13.58 -27.65 -9.88
CA GLU A 378 -12.80 -27.48 -8.65
C GLU A 378 -11.55 -26.62 -8.89
N SER A 379 -10.80 -26.91 -9.95
CA SER A 379 -9.61 -26.14 -10.34
C SER A 379 -9.93 -24.67 -10.62
N LYS A 380 -11.05 -24.38 -11.31
CA LYS A 380 -11.49 -23.01 -11.63
C LYS A 380 -11.95 -22.25 -10.39
N MET A 381 -12.68 -22.92 -9.50
CA MET A 381 -13.15 -22.37 -8.23
C MET A 381 -11.98 -22.06 -7.28
N MET A 382 -11.01 -22.97 -7.17
CA MET A 382 -9.80 -22.74 -6.40
C MET A 382 -8.96 -21.59 -6.94
N GLU A 383 -8.79 -21.51 -8.25
CA GLU A 383 -8.06 -20.42 -8.88
C GLU A 383 -8.69 -19.06 -8.58
N LYS A 384 -10.02 -18.96 -8.63
CA LYS A 384 -10.76 -17.74 -8.24
C LYS A 384 -10.52 -17.36 -6.77
N ILE A 385 -10.64 -18.31 -5.85
CA ILE A 385 -10.45 -18.08 -4.40
C ILE A 385 -8.99 -17.69 -4.09
N LEU A 386 -8.02 -18.34 -4.73
CA LEU A 386 -6.61 -18.01 -4.58
C LEU A 386 -6.29 -16.64 -5.16
N ASN A 387 -6.83 -16.30 -6.34
CA ASN A 387 -6.68 -14.97 -6.93
C ASN A 387 -7.28 -13.88 -6.04
N PHE A 388 -8.43 -14.13 -5.42
CA PHE A 388 -9.01 -13.24 -4.41
C PHE A 388 -8.05 -13.07 -3.22
N TYR A 389 -7.55 -14.16 -2.65
CA TYR A 389 -6.67 -14.14 -1.48
C TYR A 389 -5.34 -13.44 -1.75
N ILE A 390 -4.65 -13.80 -2.84
CA ILE A 390 -3.38 -13.19 -3.26
C ILE A 390 -3.58 -11.70 -3.52
N THR A 391 -4.66 -11.34 -4.19
CA THR A 391 -5.00 -9.94 -4.41
C THR A 391 -5.22 -9.21 -3.09
N LEU A 392 -5.99 -9.79 -2.16
CA LEU A 392 -6.27 -9.17 -0.87
C LEU A 392 -4.99 -9.02 -0.01
N ILE A 393 -4.09 -10.02 -0.04
CA ILE A 393 -2.76 -9.90 0.58
C ILE A 393 -2.01 -8.75 -0.05
N GLY A 394 -1.95 -8.70 -1.38
CA GLY A 394 -1.27 -7.63 -2.10
C GLY A 394 -1.77 -6.26 -1.69
N TRP A 395 -3.06 -6.12 -1.36
CA TRP A 395 -3.59 -4.86 -0.84
C TRP A 395 -3.22 -4.61 0.62
N SER A 396 -3.08 -5.62 1.46
CA SER A 396 -2.86 -5.42 2.90
C SER A 396 -1.43 -4.94 3.25
N TRP A 397 -0.49 -5.02 2.30
CA TRP A 397 0.96 -4.95 2.55
C TRP A 397 1.74 -4.11 1.52
N VAL A 398 1.37 -2.83 1.35
CA VAL A 398 2.11 -1.89 0.46
C VAL A 398 2.54 -0.63 1.20
N SER A 399 2.43 -0.59 2.52
CA SER A 399 2.55 0.64 3.29
C SER A 399 4.01 1.05 3.50
N ARG A 400 4.46 1.98 2.66
CA ARG A 400 5.68 2.77 2.81
C ARG A 400 5.26 4.22 2.98
N GLY A 401 5.41 4.80 4.17
CA GLY A 401 4.92 6.15 4.44
C GLY A 401 3.40 6.29 4.30
N ASP A 402 2.62 5.27 4.68
CA ASP A 402 1.16 5.22 4.52
C ASP A 402 0.45 6.42 5.16
N THR A 403 0.06 7.35 4.29
CA THR A 403 -0.65 8.58 4.69
C THR A 403 -2.05 8.28 5.17
N PHE A 404 -2.67 7.16 4.75
CA PHE A 404 -4.04 6.84 5.13
C PHE A 404 -4.15 6.52 6.61
N PHE A 405 -3.16 5.86 7.22
CA PHE A 405 -3.18 5.63 8.67
C PHE A 405 -3.30 6.96 9.43
N LEU A 406 -2.43 7.91 9.11
CA LEU A 406 -2.49 9.22 9.75
C LEU A 406 -3.79 9.97 9.40
N ARG A 407 -4.24 9.95 8.14
CA ARG A 407 -5.50 10.61 7.74
C ARG A 407 -6.72 10.02 8.44
N LEU A 408 -6.74 8.72 8.69
CA LEU A 408 -7.85 8.00 9.32
C LEU A 408 -7.86 8.17 10.84
N PHE A 409 -6.69 8.14 11.48
CA PHE A 409 -6.62 7.97 12.95
C PHE A 409 -5.90 9.12 13.66
N ARG A 410 -5.06 9.88 12.96
CA ARG A 410 -4.22 10.95 13.55
C ARG A 410 -4.26 12.25 12.75
N LYS A 411 -5.37 12.52 12.05
CA LYS A 411 -5.57 13.72 11.22
C LYS A 411 -5.22 15.04 11.94
N PRO A 412 -5.55 15.23 13.24
CA PRO A 412 -5.17 16.45 13.95
C PRO A 412 -3.66 16.66 14.06
N ILE A 413 -2.85 15.60 14.11
CA ILE A 413 -1.38 15.70 14.12
C ILE A 413 -0.90 16.26 12.80
N ILE A 414 -1.36 15.67 11.68
CA ILE A 414 -1.05 16.15 10.33
C ILE A 414 -1.40 17.63 10.23
N GLN A 415 -2.66 17.99 10.52
CA GLN A 415 -3.16 19.34 10.33
C GLN A 415 -2.40 20.38 11.18
N GLN A 416 -1.91 20.00 12.37
CA GLN A 416 -1.15 20.88 13.24
C GLN A 416 0.31 21.07 12.78
N ILE A 417 0.96 20.01 12.32
CA ILE A 417 2.34 20.07 11.81
C ILE A 417 2.37 20.72 10.43
N SER A 418 1.38 20.41 9.58
CA SER A 418 1.26 20.96 8.22
C SER A 418 0.58 22.32 8.18
N LYS A 419 0.35 22.97 9.34
CA LYS A 419 -0.18 24.34 9.35
C LYS A 419 0.78 25.20 8.54
N PRO A 420 0.28 25.99 7.59
CA PRO A 420 1.11 27.01 7.01
C PRO A 420 1.44 28.00 8.14
N ASP A 421 2.68 27.96 8.63
CA ASP A 421 3.34 29.20 8.99
C ASP A 421 3.45 29.99 7.66
N ASP A 422 3.20 31.29 7.71
CA ASP A 422 2.93 32.18 6.57
C ASP A 422 3.53 31.74 5.22
N GLN A 423 2.67 31.64 4.19
CA GLN A 423 2.96 31.54 2.76
C GLN A 423 4.33 30.96 2.39
N MET A 424 4.37 29.66 1.98
CA MET A 424 5.50 29.02 1.27
C MET A 424 6.82 29.78 1.47
N ASP A 425 7.35 29.73 2.70
CA ASP A 425 8.54 30.45 3.11
C ASP A 425 9.50 30.54 1.92
N GLU A 426 9.63 31.74 1.32
CA GLU A 426 10.08 32.01 -0.07
C GLU A 426 11.57 31.68 -0.29
N LYS A 427 12.11 30.78 0.52
CA LYS A 427 13.45 30.25 0.44
C LYS A 427 13.60 29.51 -0.88
N ASN A 428 14.58 29.95 -1.67
CA ASN A 428 14.83 29.42 -3.02
C ASN A 428 14.98 27.88 -3.04
N TYR A 429 15.63 27.28 -2.04
CA TYR A 429 15.81 25.83 -2.01
C TYR A 429 14.52 25.08 -1.69
N THR A 430 13.55 25.66 -0.98
CA THR A 430 12.20 25.09 -0.82
C THR A 430 11.51 24.98 -2.18
N LEU A 431 11.56 26.04 -3.00
CA LEU A 431 10.93 26.05 -4.32
C LEU A 431 11.57 25.04 -5.27
N LEU A 432 12.91 24.95 -5.25
CA LEU A 432 13.66 23.92 -5.99
C LEU A 432 13.31 22.50 -5.51
N TYR A 433 13.16 22.33 -4.19
CA TYR A 433 12.78 21.06 -3.57
C TYR A 433 11.44 20.55 -4.11
N TYR A 434 10.38 21.34 -3.98
CA TYR A 434 9.06 20.97 -4.51
C TYR A 434 9.02 20.90 -6.03
N GLY A 435 9.72 21.79 -6.74
CA GLY A 435 9.79 21.76 -8.21
C GLY A 435 10.33 20.42 -8.73
N TRP A 436 11.37 19.91 -8.08
CA TRP A 436 11.93 18.59 -8.40
C TRP A 436 10.98 17.44 -8.06
N LEU A 437 10.28 17.50 -6.91
CA LEU A 437 9.28 16.50 -6.55
C LEU A 437 8.11 16.46 -7.54
N LEU A 438 7.61 17.61 -7.98
CA LEU A 438 6.55 17.71 -8.99
C LEU A 438 7.03 17.14 -10.34
N TYR A 439 8.30 17.37 -10.68
CA TYR A 439 8.89 16.80 -11.88
C TYR A 439 8.99 15.27 -11.80
N GLN A 440 9.48 14.69 -10.69
CA GLN A 440 9.49 13.25 -10.48
C GLN A 440 8.07 12.66 -10.47
N TYR A 441 7.14 13.35 -9.82
CA TYR A 441 5.74 12.95 -9.74
C TYR A 441 5.12 12.79 -11.12
N GLY A 442 5.36 13.75 -12.03
CA GLY A 442 4.86 13.65 -13.41
C GLY A 442 5.38 12.42 -14.16
N LYS A 443 6.62 12.01 -13.89
CA LYS A 443 7.18 10.76 -14.44
C LYS A 443 6.49 9.52 -13.88
N ASN A 444 6.21 9.51 -12.58
CA ASN A 444 5.45 8.42 -11.95
C ASN A 444 4.02 8.34 -12.51
N VAL A 445 3.32 9.47 -12.64
CA VAL A 445 1.96 9.50 -13.21
C VAL A 445 1.91 8.86 -14.59
N PHE A 446 2.92 9.08 -15.45
CA PHE A 446 3.03 8.40 -16.74
C PHE A 446 2.99 6.87 -16.60
N PHE A 447 3.85 6.30 -15.75
CA PHE A 447 3.93 4.85 -15.59
C PHE A 447 2.67 4.26 -14.98
N TYR A 448 2.07 4.95 -14.01
CA TYR A 448 0.79 4.55 -13.42
C TYR A 448 -0.32 4.55 -14.47
N LYS A 449 -0.41 5.61 -15.27
CA LYS A 449 -1.41 5.76 -16.32
C LYS A 449 -1.25 4.72 -17.42
N HIS A 450 -0.03 4.55 -17.95
CA HIS A 450 0.27 3.54 -18.98
C HIS A 450 -0.14 2.15 -18.49
N THR A 451 0.15 1.83 -17.24
CA THR A 451 -0.24 0.56 -16.64
C THR A 451 -1.75 0.44 -16.50
N ALA A 452 -2.42 1.44 -15.92
CA ALA A 452 -3.87 1.44 -15.73
C ALA A 452 -4.62 1.27 -17.06
N GLU A 453 -4.16 1.92 -18.13
CA GLU A 453 -4.73 1.79 -19.48
C GLU A 453 -4.57 0.37 -20.03
N ASN A 454 -3.39 -0.24 -19.90
CA ASN A 454 -3.17 -1.61 -20.36
C ASN A 454 -3.93 -2.65 -19.52
N VAL A 455 -4.07 -2.44 -18.20
CA VAL A 455 -4.90 -3.28 -17.32
C VAL A 455 -6.38 -3.18 -17.68
N ARG A 456 -6.91 -1.96 -17.87
CA ARG A 456 -8.30 -1.73 -18.31
C ARG A 456 -8.60 -2.35 -19.67
N ALA A 457 -7.59 -2.39 -20.56
CA ALA A 457 -7.69 -3.09 -21.84
C ALA A 457 -7.60 -4.63 -21.71
N TRP A 458 -7.63 -5.19 -20.50
CA TRP A 458 -7.52 -6.62 -20.22
C TRP A 458 -6.24 -7.27 -20.77
N LYS A 459 -5.18 -6.48 -21.00
CA LYS A 459 -3.91 -7.03 -21.47
C LYS A 459 -3.20 -7.75 -20.33
N GLN A 460 -3.05 -9.06 -20.48
CA GLN A 460 -2.39 -9.91 -19.48
C GLN A 460 -0.89 -9.61 -19.35
N LYS A 461 -0.24 -9.03 -20.37
CA LYS A 461 1.18 -8.65 -20.37
C LYS A 461 1.35 -7.33 -21.15
N PHE A 462 2.17 -6.42 -20.63
CA PHE A 462 2.59 -5.18 -21.31
C PHE A 462 4.02 -4.83 -20.88
N VAL A 463 4.73 -4.10 -21.74
CA VAL A 463 6.09 -3.62 -21.47
C VAL A 463 6.01 -2.17 -21.02
N LEU A 464 6.72 -1.83 -19.94
CA LEU A 464 6.86 -0.43 -19.52
C LEU A 464 7.91 0.27 -20.40
N PRO A 465 7.60 1.47 -20.94
CA PRO A 465 8.57 2.29 -21.63
C PRO A 465 9.81 2.57 -20.77
N HIS A 466 10.98 2.71 -21.39
CA HIS A 466 12.20 3.04 -20.63
C HIS A 466 12.27 4.52 -20.24
N LYS A 467 11.72 5.41 -21.06
CA LYS A 467 11.61 6.84 -20.81
C LYS A 467 10.16 7.25 -20.93
N THR A 468 9.78 8.28 -20.19
CA THR A 468 8.44 8.86 -20.35
C THR A 468 8.45 9.82 -21.53
N ASP A 469 7.39 9.79 -22.34
CA ASP A 469 7.20 10.81 -23.39
C ASP A 469 6.52 12.09 -22.84
N ILE A 470 6.13 12.07 -21.56
CA ILE A 470 5.49 13.20 -20.88
C ILE A 470 6.52 14.27 -20.51
N LYS A 471 6.29 15.47 -21.04
CA LYS A 471 6.97 16.73 -20.66
C LYS A 471 6.18 17.57 -19.65
N ASN A 472 4.93 17.21 -19.36
CA ASN A 472 4.06 17.98 -18.48
C ASN A 472 4.51 17.85 -17.02
N ILE A 473 4.62 19.00 -16.35
CA ILE A 473 4.76 19.09 -14.90
C ILE A 473 3.34 19.24 -14.33
N TYR A 474 2.99 18.38 -13.37
CA TYR A 474 1.74 18.49 -12.63
C TYR A 474 1.97 19.43 -11.46
N SER A 475 1.14 20.47 -11.30
CA SER A 475 1.25 21.45 -10.22
C SER A 475 -0.13 21.81 -9.70
N ASN A 476 -0.39 21.54 -8.42
CA ASN A 476 -1.65 21.86 -7.73
C ASN A 476 -1.38 21.94 -6.21
N ILE A 477 -2.08 22.82 -5.49
CA ILE A 477 -1.90 22.97 -4.04
C ILE A 477 -2.27 21.68 -3.29
N SER A 478 -3.29 20.95 -3.73
CA SER A 478 -3.66 19.62 -3.17
C SER A 478 -2.52 18.61 -3.29
N LEU A 479 -1.76 18.68 -4.39
CA LEU A 479 -0.59 17.82 -4.62
C LEU A 479 0.56 18.19 -3.67
N LEU A 480 0.82 19.49 -3.49
CA LEU A 480 1.81 19.97 -2.51
C LEU A 480 1.44 19.52 -1.09
N LYS A 481 0.17 19.65 -0.71
CA LYS A 481 -0.31 19.17 0.60
C LYS A 481 -0.17 17.66 0.74
N SER A 482 -0.41 16.90 -0.33
CA SER A 482 -0.20 15.45 -0.29
C SER A 482 1.26 15.06 -0.07
N PHE A 483 2.23 15.82 -0.61
CA PHE A 483 3.64 15.64 -0.27
C PHE A 483 3.92 15.92 1.20
N ASP A 484 3.45 17.05 1.73
CA ASP A 484 3.60 17.43 3.13
C ASP A 484 3.14 16.31 4.08
N GLU A 485 1.96 15.75 3.80
CA GLU A 485 1.39 14.65 4.57
C GLU A 485 2.20 13.37 4.46
N THR A 486 2.75 13.09 3.28
CA THR A 486 3.64 11.93 3.03
C THR A 486 4.93 12.04 3.84
N PHE A 487 5.51 13.24 3.94
CA PHE A 487 6.72 13.45 4.75
C PHE A 487 6.44 13.19 6.22
N ILE A 488 5.34 13.74 6.74
CA ILE A 488 4.91 13.53 8.13
C ILE A 488 4.60 12.05 8.38
N ALA A 489 3.87 11.38 7.47
CA ALA A 489 3.55 9.95 7.55
C ALA A 489 4.80 9.08 7.58
N THR A 490 5.81 9.43 6.78
CA THR A 490 7.07 8.69 6.75
C THR A 490 7.86 8.88 8.04
N ILE A 491 7.97 10.11 8.56
CA ILE A 491 8.61 10.40 9.84
C ILE A 491 7.92 9.66 10.99
N LEU A 492 6.59 9.58 10.96
CA LEU A 492 5.79 8.92 11.99
C LEU A 492 5.48 7.45 11.69
N GLN A 493 6.02 6.84 10.63
CA GLN A 493 5.61 5.51 10.18
C GLN A 493 5.70 4.40 11.25
N ASP A 494 6.51 4.59 12.30
CA ASP A 494 6.64 3.64 13.40
C ASP A 494 5.41 3.56 14.31
N ILE A 495 4.45 4.48 14.18
CA ILE A 495 3.15 4.40 14.85
C ILE A 495 2.13 3.54 14.09
N ASN A 496 2.51 3.03 12.91
CA ASN A 496 1.64 2.13 12.16
C ASN A 496 1.77 0.72 12.72
N PRO A 497 0.66 -0.02 12.89
CA PRO A 497 0.72 -1.40 13.35
C PRO A 497 1.45 -2.28 12.34
N LYS A 498 2.30 -3.16 12.87
CA LYS A 498 3.04 -4.17 12.10
C LYS A 498 2.61 -5.58 12.48
N ASP A 499 2.07 -6.31 11.50
CA ASP A 499 1.59 -7.69 11.72
C ASP A 499 2.70 -8.75 11.58
N ILE A 500 3.77 -8.44 10.84
CA ILE A 500 4.90 -9.36 10.62
C ILE A 500 6.13 -8.81 11.35
N ARG A 501 6.66 -9.60 12.28
CA ARG A 501 7.93 -9.31 12.95
C ARG A 501 8.96 -10.33 12.50
N LEU A 502 9.98 -9.83 11.82
CA LEU A 502 11.14 -10.63 11.43
C LEU A 502 12.27 -10.35 12.41
N TYR A 503 12.92 -11.39 12.91
CA TYR A 503 14.02 -11.25 13.86
C TYR A 503 15.33 -11.69 13.21
N ILE A 504 16.42 -11.03 13.57
CA ILE A 504 17.76 -11.46 13.18
C ILE A 504 18.25 -12.50 14.17
N LYS A 505 18.77 -13.61 13.64
CA LYS A 505 19.36 -14.70 14.43
C LYS A 505 20.89 -14.67 14.44
N ASN A 506 21.51 -13.81 13.64
CA ASN A 506 22.96 -13.71 13.56
C ASN A 506 23.52 -13.10 14.85
N LYS A 507 24.24 -13.91 15.64
CA LYS A 507 24.79 -13.53 16.95
C LYS A 507 25.69 -12.30 16.89
N LYS A 508 26.59 -12.24 15.89
CA LYS A 508 27.54 -11.14 15.75
C LYS A 508 26.84 -9.81 15.47
N ILE A 509 25.77 -9.80 14.66
CA ILE A 509 24.96 -8.60 14.44
C ILE A 509 24.27 -8.17 15.74
N ILE A 510 23.71 -9.10 16.51
CA ILE A 510 23.05 -8.81 17.79
C ILE A 510 24.05 -8.23 18.80
N GLU A 511 25.25 -8.82 18.89
CA GLU A 511 26.33 -8.35 19.78
C GLU A 511 26.80 -6.94 19.40
N LEU A 512 27.05 -6.69 18.10
CA LEU A 512 27.42 -5.36 17.61
C LEU A 512 26.32 -4.33 17.85
N PHE A 513 25.06 -4.71 17.62
CA PHE A 513 23.93 -3.82 17.88
C PHE A 513 23.82 -3.45 19.36
N LYS A 514 23.96 -4.45 20.25
CA LYS A 514 23.96 -4.23 21.70
C LYS A 514 25.13 -3.34 22.14
N TRP A 515 26.31 -3.53 21.55
CA TRP A 515 27.48 -2.72 21.85
C TRP A 515 27.30 -1.26 21.39
N LEU A 516 26.78 -1.05 20.18
CA LEU A 516 26.57 0.29 19.61
C LEU A 516 25.43 1.07 20.30
N MET A 517 24.30 0.41 20.59
CA MET A 517 23.05 1.10 20.95
C MET A 517 22.49 0.72 22.32
N GLY A 518 23.04 -0.29 23.00
CA GLY A 518 22.45 -0.88 24.20
C GLY A 518 22.24 0.11 25.36
N GLN A 519 23.19 1.04 25.55
CA GLN A 519 23.07 2.07 26.58
C GLN A 519 21.94 3.06 26.27
N GLU A 520 21.86 3.54 25.03
CA GLU A 520 20.82 4.49 24.62
C GLU A 520 19.42 3.83 24.63
N ILE A 521 19.30 2.57 24.19
CA ILE A 521 18.06 1.80 24.29
C ILE A 521 17.62 1.70 25.76
N SER A 522 18.53 1.34 26.66
CA SER A 522 18.21 1.23 28.09
C SER A 522 17.73 2.55 28.69
N GLY A 523 18.31 3.68 28.28
CA GLY A 523 17.85 5.01 28.69
C GLY A 523 16.44 5.32 28.18
N MET A 524 16.18 5.07 26.90
CA MET A 524 14.90 5.36 26.26
C MET A 524 13.75 4.49 26.80
N VAL A 525 13.98 3.21 27.06
CA VAL A 525 12.93 2.29 27.56
C VAL A 525 12.40 2.71 28.93
N ASN A 526 13.28 3.26 29.77
CA ASN A 526 12.95 3.71 31.12
C ASN A 526 12.35 5.12 31.18
N ALA A 527 12.36 5.85 30.06
CA ALA A 527 11.83 7.21 29.98
C ALA A 527 10.29 7.22 30.03
N SER A 528 9.74 8.30 30.59
CA SER A 528 8.30 8.57 30.47
C SER A 528 7.91 8.74 28.99
N ASN A 529 6.62 8.61 28.65
CA ASN A 529 6.19 8.73 27.25
C ASN A 529 6.59 10.09 26.62
N ASN A 530 6.55 11.18 27.39
CA ASN A 530 6.94 12.50 26.89
C ASN A 530 8.44 12.63 26.65
N GLU A 531 9.27 12.16 27.60
CA GLU A 531 10.73 12.14 27.46
C GLU A 531 11.16 11.18 26.33
N PHE A 532 10.46 10.06 26.18
CA PHE A 532 10.68 9.13 25.09
C PHE A 532 10.42 9.78 23.73
N ILE A 533 9.26 10.41 23.53
CA ILE A 533 8.92 11.14 22.30
C ILE A 533 9.97 12.21 22.01
N GLU A 534 10.38 12.99 23.02
CA GLU A 534 11.44 13.99 22.88
C GLU A 534 12.74 13.35 22.40
N SER A 535 13.22 12.30 23.06
CA SER A 535 14.45 11.62 22.67
C SER A 535 14.43 11.04 21.24
N VAL A 536 13.26 10.73 20.69
CA VAL A 536 13.13 10.19 19.32
C VAL A 536 13.17 11.32 18.28
N TYR A 537 12.53 12.45 18.57
CA TYR A 537 12.20 13.46 17.57
C TYR A 537 12.87 14.82 17.78
N GLU A 538 13.63 15.00 18.86
CA GLU A 538 14.29 16.27 19.19
C GLU A 538 15.29 16.72 18.12
N ASP A 539 16.14 15.82 17.62
CA ASP A 539 17.11 16.16 16.57
C ASP A 539 16.46 16.68 15.29
N ILE A 540 15.27 16.15 14.96
CA ILE A 540 14.43 16.68 13.87
C ILE A 540 13.93 18.07 14.25
N ALA A 541 13.33 18.20 15.43
CA ALA A 541 12.72 19.45 15.91
C ALA A 541 13.70 20.62 15.99
N GLN A 542 14.96 20.38 16.34
CA GLN A 542 15.98 21.44 16.42
C GLN A 542 16.30 22.08 15.06
N ASN A 543 16.08 21.33 13.98
CA ASN A 543 16.23 21.79 12.60
C ASN A 543 14.98 22.46 12.04
N LEU A 544 13.86 22.49 12.77
CA LEU A 544 12.63 23.17 12.37
C LEU A 544 12.58 24.57 12.99
N GLU A 545 11.87 25.50 12.36
CA GLU A 545 11.52 26.81 12.91
C GLU A 545 10.33 26.70 13.88
N GLN A 546 9.38 25.83 13.56
CA GLN A 546 8.17 25.63 14.34
C GLN A 546 8.47 24.91 15.67
N LYS A 547 8.45 25.68 16.76
CA LYS A 547 8.59 25.17 18.14
C LYS A 547 7.43 24.23 18.58
N GLY A 548 6.37 24.14 17.77
CA GLY A 548 5.17 23.35 18.04
C GLY A 548 5.30 21.85 17.77
N PHE A 549 6.26 21.41 16.95
CA PHE A 549 6.36 20.01 16.48
C PHE A 549 6.33 18.99 17.63
N LEU A 550 7.27 19.08 18.58
CA LEU A 550 7.32 18.16 19.74
C LEU A 550 6.07 18.26 20.62
N LYS A 551 5.52 19.47 20.80
CA LYS A 551 4.30 19.69 21.58
C LYS A 551 3.10 19.00 20.94
N THR A 552 2.98 19.07 19.62
CA THR A 552 1.94 18.38 18.85
C THR A 552 2.07 16.88 18.97
N LEU A 553 3.28 16.32 18.87
CA LEU A 553 3.50 14.88 19.04
C LEU A 553 3.18 14.40 20.46
N LYS A 554 3.72 15.08 21.50
CA LYS A 554 3.47 14.75 22.92
C LYS A 554 1.98 14.78 23.28
N LYS A 555 1.19 15.65 22.64
CA LYS A 555 -0.27 15.75 22.85
C LYS A 555 -1.08 14.79 21.99
N GLY A 556 -0.63 14.53 20.77
CA GLY A 556 -1.40 13.83 19.75
C GLY A 556 -1.19 12.31 19.71
N LEU A 557 -0.03 11.81 20.14
CA LEU A 557 0.27 10.39 20.15
C LEU A 557 -0.39 9.69 21.34
N SER A 558 -1.07 8.58 21.07
CA SER A 558 -1.65 7.70 22.08
C SER A 558 -0.58 6.80 22.73
N GLU A 559 -0.93 6.15 23.84
CA GLU A 559 -0.05 5.15 24.47
C GLU A 559 0.30 3.99 23.54
N GLN A 560 -0.66 3.56 22.70
CA GLN A 560 -0.45 2.51 21.72
C GLN A 560 0.53 2.93 20.62
N ASP A 561 0.49 4.20 20.20
CA ASP A 561 1.44 4.74 19.22
C ASP A 561 2.85 4.77 19.82
N VAL A 562 2.99 5.24 21.07
CA VAL A 562 4.28 5.27 21.78
C VAL A 562 4.83 3.86 21.99
N TYR A 563 3.98 2.89 22.32
CA TYR A 563 4.38 1.49 22.42
C TYR A 563 4.96 0.99 21.09
N GLN A 564 4.32 1.26 19.96
CA GLN A 564 4.81 0.84 18.65
C GLN A 564 6.14 1.51 18.28
N ILE A 565 6.34 2.79 18.62
CA ILE A 565 7.65 3.44 18.46
C ILE A 565 8.70 2.76 19.34
N LYS A 566 8.37 2.43 20.60
CA LYS A 566 9.26 1.69 21.52
C LYS A 566 9.69 0.35 20.95
N GLU A 567 8.84 -0.35 20.20
CA GLU A 567 9.26 -1.58 19.53
C GLU A 567 10.31 -1.32 18.44
N ASN A 568 10.19 -0.21 17.71
CA ASN A 568 11.07 0.11 16.58
C ASN A 568 12.49 0.51 17.01
N ILE A 569 12.74 0.82 18.28
CA ILE A 569 14.11 1.06 18.78
C ILE A 569 14.98 -0.21 18.71
N TYR A 570 14.39 -1.39 18.49
CA TYR A 570 15.13 -2.63 18.27
C TYR A 570 15.42 -2.90 16.79
N ASN A 571 15.22 -1.91 15.91
CA ASN A 571 15.60 -2.01 14.50
C ASN A 571 16.83 -1.13 14.21
N LEU A 572 17.73 -1.63 13.34
CA LEU A 572 18.96 -0.91 12.99
C LEU A 572 18.70 0.33 12.12
N ASP A 573 17.68 0.29 11.26
CA ASP A 573 17.28 1.42 10.40
C ASP A 573 16.88 2.63 11.23
N PHE A 574 16.11 2.41 12.30
CA PHE A 574 15.72 3.46 13.26
C PHE A 574 16.95 4.22 13.79
N TRP A 575 17.96 3.48 14.26
CA TRP A 575 19.17 4.08 14.83
C TRP A 575 20.04 4.79 13.80
N ILE A 576 20.18 4.24 12.60
CA ILE A 576 20.99 4.89 11.56
C ILE A 576 20.35 6.23 11.14
N SER A 577 19.03 6.28 10.97
CA SER A 577 18.34 7.55 10.71
C SER A 577 18.45 8.51 11.88
N LYS A 578 18.24 8.04 13.12
CA LYS A 578 18.38 8.87 14.32
C LYS A 578 19.79 9.46 14.47
N LYS A 579 20.83 8.64 14.27
CA LYS A 579 22.23 9.12 14.30
C LYS A 579 22.51 10.11 13.20
N PHE A 580 21.94 9.94 12.01
CA PHE A 580 22.03 10.94 10.95
C PHE A 580 21.45 12.29 11.39
N TYR A 581 20.23 12.32 11.93
CA TYR A 581 19.60 13.56 12.41
C TYR A 581 20.46 14.24 13.50
N ARG A 582 20.99 13.44 14.42
CA ARG A 582 21.89 13.94 15.46
C ARG A 582 23.18 14.53 14.91
N VAL A 583 23.82 13.89 13.93
CA VAL A 583 25.05 14.40 13.29
C VAL A 583 24.77 15.71 12.55
N ILE A 584 23.63 15.86 11.89
CA ILE A 584 23.22 17.14 11.28
C ILE A 584 23.18 18.25 12.32
N THR A 585 22.57 17.97 13.47
CA THR A 585 22.45 18.90 14.60
C THR A 585 23.80 19.23 15.25
N GLU A 586 24.60 18.22 15.60
CA GLU A 586 25.90 18.38 16.27
C GLU A 586 26.91 19.11 15.37
N ASN A 587 26.88 18.86 14.06
CA ASN A 587 27.73 19.56 13.09
C ASN A 587 27.21 20.94 12.68
N LYS A 588 26.14 21.43 13.33
CA LYS A 588 25.53 22.75 13.06
C LYS A 588 25.18 22.94 11.58
N ILE A 589 24.62 21.91 10.96
CA ILE A 589 24.07 21.98 9.60
C ILE A 589 22.64 22.53 9.73
N ILE A 590 22.51 23.85 9.65
CA ILE A 590 21.24 24.57 9.92
C ILE A 590 20.39 24.60 8.65
N LEU A 591 19.59 23.55 8.41
CA LEU A 591 18.75 23.45 7.21
C LEU A 591 17.62 24.49 7.16
N LYS A 592 17.08 24.90 8.31
CA LYS A 592 16.02 25.93 8.40
C LYS A 592 16.36 27.27 7.79
N ASN A 593 17.64 27.62 7.62
CA ASN A 593 17.99 28.87 6.95
C ASN A 593 17.65 28.85 5.46
N ASP A 594 17.61 27.66 4.85
CA ASP A 594 17.54 27.47 3.40
C ASP A 594 16.26 26.74 2.95
N TYR A 595 15.66 25.97 3.85
CA TYR A 595 14.47 25.16 3.59
C TYR A 595 13.35 25.50 4.58
N SER A 596 12.11 25.37 4.13
CA SER A 596 10.94 25.38 5.01
C SER A 596 10.88 24.11 5.86
N ASP A 597 10.17 24.17 6.98
CA ASP A 597 10.01 23.03 7.88
C ASP A 597 9.49 21.77 7.17
N LEU A 598 8.54 21.93 6.25
CA LEU A 598 7.98 20.82 5.48
C LEU A 598 8.98 20.23 4.49
N ALA A 599 9.82 21.06 3.85
CA ALA A 599 10.90 20.57 2.99
C ALA A 599 11.97 19.83 3.81
N ILE A 600 12.28 20.29 5.02
CA ILE A 600 13.20 19.61 5.95
C ILE A 600 12.63 18.26 6.38
N LEU A 601 11.34 18.19 6.72
CA LEU A 601 10.65 16.93 6.97
C LEU A 601 10.69 16.02 5.73
N GLY A 602 10.62 16.58 4.52
CA GLY A 602 10.81 15.88 3.25
C GLY A 602 12.21 15.26 3.09
N ILE A 603 13.24 16.02 3.43
CA ILE A 603 14.64 15.54 3.44
C ILE A 603 14.80 14.40 4.45
N PHE A 604 14.35 14.61 5.69
CA PHE A 604 14.49 13.62 6.76
C PHE A 604 13.62 12.37 6.54
N SER A 605 12.46 12.50 5.91
CA SER A 605 11.64 11.35 5.50
C SER A 605 12.35 10.54 4.41
N THR A 606 12.99 11.19 3.43
CA THR A 606 13.78 10.49 2.41
C THR A 606 14.97 9.76 3.02
N ILE A 607 15.68 10.37 3.99
CA ILE A 607 16.73 9.69 4.78
C ILE A 607 16.18 8.45 5.47
N ARG A 608 15.02 8.57 6.12
CA ARG A 608 14.39 7.47 6.86
C ARG A 608 14.10 6.25 5.98
N GLU A 609 13.73 6.46 4.72
CA GLU A 609 13.37 5.37 3.80
C GLU A 609 14.55 4.81 3.02
N THR A 610 15.65 5.56 2.85
CA THR A 610 16.71 5.17 1.89
C THR A 610 18.11 5.08 2.50
N PHE A 611 18.38 5.77 3.61
CA PHE A 611 19.75 6.02 4.05
C PHE A 611 20.48 4.78 4.54
N PHE A 612 19.85 3.99 5.42
CA PHE A 612 20.45 2.75 5.93
C PHE A 612 20.94 1.84 4.81
N TRP A 613 20.18 1.72 3.73
CA TRP A 613 20.53 0.82 2.63
C TRP A 613 21.40 1.46 1.57
N PHE A 614 21.36 2.79 1.47
CA PHE A 614 22.42 3.51 0.79
C PHE A 614 23.78 3.21 1.44
N LEU A 615 23.87 3.19 2.77
CA LEU A 615 25.11 2.83 3.47
C LEU A 615 25.53 1.38 3.24
N ILE A 616 24.58 0.44 3.19
CA ILE A 616 24.88 -0.97 2.88
C ILE A 616 25.38 -1.12 1.44
N TYR A 617 24.69 -0.49 0.48
CA TYR A 617 25.12 -0.52 -0.91
C TYR A 617 26.49 0.12 -1.10
N LEU A 618 26.75 1.27 -0.47
CA LEU A 618 28.04 1.93 -0.49
C LEU A 618 29.16 1.06 0.11
N THR A 619 28.88 0.38 1.22
CA THR A 619 29.84 -0.54 1.87
C THR A 619 30.16 -1.73 0.94
N TYR A 620 29.14 -2.33 0.34
CA TYR A 620 29.31 -3.43 -0.62
C TYR A 620 30.15 -3.00 -1.83
N LEU A 621 29.84 -1.84 -2.42
CA LEU A 621 30.60 -1.32 -3.56
C LEU A 621 32.08 -1.12 -3.23
N ARG A 622 32.40 -0.59 -2.04
CA ARG A 622 33.78 -0.38 -1.60
C ARG A 622 34.54 -1.68 -1.42
N ASP A 623 33.91 -2.66 -0.78
CA ASP A 623 34.53 -3.96 -0.56
C ASP A 623 34.80 -4.68 -1.90
N GLU A 624 33.86 -4.62 -2.85
CA GLU A 624 34.03 -5.18 -4.20
C GLU A 624 35.11 -4.42 -5.02
N THR A 625 35.15 -3.10 -4.92
CA THR A 625 36.16 -2.24 -5.60
C THR A 625 37.57 -2.59 -5.12
N ASN A 626 37.76 -2.69 -3.80
CA ASN A 626 39.03 -3.05 -3.19
C ASN A 626 39.47 -4.48 -3.55
N THR A 627 38.52 -5.41 -3.68
CA THR A 627 38.81 -6.82 -3.98
C THR A 627 39.12 -7.04 -5.46
N LYS A 628 38.48 -6.30 -6.37
CA LYS A 628 38.57 -6.52 -7.84
C LYS A 628 39.48 -5.52 -8.58
N ASN A 629 40.11 -4.56 -7.88
CA ASN A 629 40.90 -3.48 -8.49
C ASN A 629 40.17 -2.74 -9.64
N MET A 630 38.84 -2.68 -9.58
CA MET A 630 38.05 -1.93 -10.54
C MET A 630 37.91 -0.50 -10.01
N GLY A 631 38.32 0.52 -10.77
CA GLY A 631 38.25 1.93 -10.38
C GLY A 631 36.83 2.50 -10.33
N ILE A 632 35.93 1.88 -9.57
CA ILE A 632 34.55 2.33 -9.40
C ILE A 632 34.56 3.48 -8.40
N ASP A 633 34.31 4.69 -8.90
CA ASP A 633 34.22 5.85 -8.03
C ASP A 633 32.86 5.90 -7.32
N THR A 634 32.87 5.59 -6.02
CA THR A 634 31.68 5.71 -5.16
C THR A 634 31.33 7.15 -4.80
N SER A 635 32.24 8.11 -5.05
CA SER A 635 32.01 9.54 -4.76
C SER A 635 30.85 10.11 -5.59
N LEU A 636 30.72 9.69 -6.85
CA LEU A 636 29.62 10.11 -7.72
C LEU A 636 28.28 9.60 -7.18
N LEU A 637 28.20 8.38 -6.67
CA LEU A 637 26.96 7.84 -6.08
C LEU A 637 26.55 8.58 -4.81
N VAL A 638 27.51 8.94 -3.96
CA VAL A 638 27.27 9.78 -2.77
C VAL A 638 26.77 11.16 -3.19
N LYS A 639 27.36 11.74 -4.24
CA LYS A 639 26.93 13.01 -4.80
C LYS A 639 25.50 12.93 -5.36
N ILE A 640 25.17 11.90 -6.14
CA ILE A 640 23.80 11.64 -6.64
C ILE A 640 22.83 11.48 -5.48
N TYR A 641 23.23 10.77 -4.41
CA TYR A 641 22.37 10.62 -3.25
C TYR A 641 22.04 11.96 -2.59
N VAL A 642 23.03 12.84 -2.41
CA VAL A 642 22.80 14.16 -1.78
C VAL A 642 22.09 15.14 -2.73
N GLU A 643 22.58 15.31 -3.96
CA GLU A 643 22.06 16.29 -4.93
C GLU A 643 20.72 15.85 -5.52
N ASP A 644 20.58 14.58 -5.89
CA ASP A 644 19.41 14.11 -6.61
C ASP A 644 18.43 13.35 -5.72
N ILE A 645 18.85 12.57 -4.71
CA ILE A 645 17.89 11.82 -3.88
C ILE A 645 17.36 12.67 -2.73
N LEU A 646 18.25 13.35 -1.99
CA LEU A 646 17.88 14.24 -0.89
C LEU A 646 17.52 15.65 -1.37
N ASN A 647 17.93 16.02 -2.59
CA ASN A 647 17.74 17.34 -3.17
C ASN A 647 18.32 18.47 -2.29
N ILE A 648 19.56 18.23 -1.84
CA ILE A 648 20.34 19.18 -1.06
C ILE A 648 21.48 19.70 -1.92
N ASP A 649 21.50 21.01 -2.13
CA ASP A 649 22.49 21.69 -2.96
C ASP A 649 23.27 22.75 -2.16
N GLY A 650 24.30 23.32 -2.80
CA GLY A 650 25.01 24.50 -2.32
C GLY A 650 25.85 24.25 -1.07
N TYR A 651 25.64 25.08 -0.05
CA TYR A 651 26.53 25.20 1.11
C TYR A 651 26.56 23.95 2.01
N HIS A 652 25.44 23.21 2.10
CA HIS A 652 25.34 22.03 2.98
C HIS A 652 25.89 20.76 2.34
N HIS A 653 26.01 20.73 1.01
CA HIS A 653 26.38 19.55 0.23
C HIS A 653 27.62 18.83 0.77
N LYS A 654 28.74 19.54 0.94
CA LYS A 654 29.99 18.94 1.44
C LYS A 654 29.89 18.45 2.89
N LYS A 655 29.15 19.17 3.74
CA LYS A 655 28.99 18.79 5.15
C LYS A 655 28.15 17.52 5.29
N ILE A 656 27.11 17.38 4.47
CA ILE A 656 26.27 16.19 4.46
C ILE A 656 27.03 15.00 3.89
N ILE A 657 27.82 15.17 2.83
CA ILE A 657 28.71 14.10 2.33
C ILE A 657 29.63 13.61 3.45
N ASN A 658 30.27 14.52 4.19
CA ASN A 658 31.12 14.13 5.31
C ASN A 658 30.33 13.36 6.39
N ALA A 659 29.15 13.85 6.78
CA ALA A 659 28.29 13.17 7.74
C ALA A 659 27.91 11.73 7.29
N ILE A 660 27.61 11.55 6.01
CA ILE A 660 27.33 10.22 5.43
C ILE A 660 28.54 9.30 5.54
N MET A 661 29.74 9.83 5.25
CA MET A 661 30.98 9.08 5.27
C MET A 661 31.38 8.67 6.69
N ASP A 662 31.24 9.57 7.66
CA ASP A 662 31.53 9.31 9.06
C ASP A 662 30.59 8.23 9.61
N LEU A 663 29.29 8.34 9.33
CA LEU A 663 28.32 7.32 9.74
C LEU A 663 28.55 5.97 9.04
N GLN A 664 28.96 5.98 7.77
CA GLN A 664 29.33 4.74 7.09
C GLN A 664 30.50 4.04 7.79
N ALA A 665 31.48 4.82 8.28
CA ALA A 665 32.61 4.29 9.03
C ALA A 665 32.17 3.74 10.40
N ASP A 666 31.35 4.48 11.14
CA ASP A 666 30.86 4.09 12.48
C ASP A 666 30.08 2.77 12.44
N PHE A 667 29.27 2.56 11.40
CA PHE A 667 28.46 1.36 11.24
C PHE A 667 29.13 0.27 10.39
N ASN A 668 30.33 0.49 9.85
CA ASN A 668 30.92 -0.34 8.80
C ASN A 668 30.92 -1.85 9.14
N GLU A 669 31.31 -2.23 10.36
CA GLU A 669 31.36 -3.64 10.78
C GLU A 669 29.97 -4.30 10.77
N ILE A 670 28.95 -3.64 11.33
CA ILE A 670 27.59 -4.20 11.35
C ILE A 670 26.96 -4.21 9.95
N LEU A 671 27.29 -3.23 9.09
CA LEU A 671 26.84 -3.20 7.69
C LEU A 671 27.44 -4.37 6.89
N ARG A 672 28.73 -4.68 7.08
CA ARG A 672 29.38 -5.85 6.45
C ARG A 672 28.71 -7.16 6.85
N HIS A 673 28.42 -7.34 8.14
CA HIS A 673 27.68 -8.54 8.57
C HIS A 673 26.25 -8.57 8.03
N ARG A 674 25.62 -7.42 7.79
CA ARG A 674 24.30 -7.34 7.14
C ARG A 674 24.32 -7.74 5.68
N ILE A 675 25.39 -7.46 4.95
CA ILE A 675 25.55 -7.85 3.54
C ILE A 675 25.56 -9.39 3.40
N GLU A 676 26.16 -10.09 4.35
CA GLU A 676 26.39 -11.54 4.29
C GLU A 676 25.20 -12.39 4.81
N ILE A 677 24.07 -11.78 5.19
CA ILE A 677 22.86 -12.53 5.59
C ILE A 677 21.79 -12.50 4.50
N ASP A 678 20.97 -13.57 4.48
CA ASP A 678 19.87 -13.74 3.53
C ASP A 678 20.33 -13.59 2.07
N ASP A 679 19.50 -13.01 1.20
CA ASP A 679 19.79 -12.82 -0.22
C ASP A 679 20.41 -11.44 -0.52
N ASN A 680 20.92 -10.73 0.50
CA ASN A 680 21.37 -9.35 0.39
C ASN A 680 22.51 -9.19 -0.62
N LYS A 681 23.51 -10.08 -0.54
CA LYS A 681 24.66 -10.06 -1.45
C LYS A 681 24.25 -10.26 -2.91
N ASP A 682 23.33 -11.19 -3.18
CA ASP A 682 22.82 -11.44 -4.54
C ASP A 682 22.05 -10.22 -5.06
N TYR A 683 21.19 -9.59 -4.24
CA TYR A 683 20.48 -8.38 -4.64
C TYR A 683 21.42 -7.19 -4.89
N LEU A 684 22.40 -6.98 -4.01
CA LEU A 684 23.40 -5.91 -4.14
C LEU A 684 24.28 -6.09 -5.38
N LYS A 685 24.61 -7.34 -5.73
CA LYS A 685 25.35 -7.67 -6.94
C LYS A 685 24.62 -7.22 -8.21
N ILE A 686 23.29 -7.34 -8.27
CA ILE A 686 22.50 -6.86 -9.41
C ILE A 686 22.68 -5.35 -9.57
N GLY A 687 22.61 -4.59 -8.47
CA GLY A 687 22.85 -3.14 -8.47
C GLY A 687 24.27 -2.78 -8.91
N TYR A 688 25.27 -3.52 -8.42
CA TYR A 688 26.67 -3.35 -8.79
C TYR A 688 26.94 -3.62 -10.28
N ASP A 689 26.45 -4.75 -10.81
CA ASP A 689 26.62 -5.11 -12.23
C ASP A 689 25.95 -4.06 -13.13
N ASN A 690 24.77 -3.56 -12.70
CA ASN A 690 24.06 -2.48 -13.38
C ASN A 690 24.84 -1.16 -13.34
N TRP A 691 25.36 -0.76 -12.18
CA TRP A 691 26.16 0.45 -12.03
C TRP A 691 27.45 0.41 -12.84
N ILE A 692 28.17 -0.73 -12.86
CA ILE A 692 29.35 -0.90 -13.71
C ILE A 692 28.99 -0.83 -15.18
N SER A 693 27.91 -1.49 -15.59
CA SER A 693 27.46 -1.41 -16.99
C SER A 693 27.10 0.01 -17.39
N PHE A 694 26.55 0.80 -16.47
CA PHE A 694 26.19 2.20 -16.72
C PHE A 694 27.41 3.12 -16.72
N SER A 695 28.28 3.04 -15.72
CA SER A 695 29.46 3.90 -15.56
C SER A 695 30.60 3.50 -16.52
N GLY A 696 30.84 2.21 -16.72
CA GLY A 696 31.88 1.70 -17.64
C GLY A 696 33.25 2.36 -17.42
N LYS A 697 34.07 2.45 -18.47
CA LYS A 697 35.34 3.22 -18.44
C LYS A 697 35.14 4.74 -18.61
N LYS A 698 33.94 5.27 -18.36
CA LYS A 698 33.62 6.69 -18.58
C LYS A 698 34.16 7.54 -17.43
N THR A 699 34.38 8.82 -17.68
CA THR A 699 34.70 9.77 -16.60
C THR A 699 33.46 10.05 -15.74
N ILE A 700 33.67 10.69 -14.58
CA ILE A 700 32.58 11.13 -13.69
C ILE A 700 31.65 12.10 -14.43
N GLU A 701 32.22 13.06 -15.17
CA GLU A 701 31.48 14.06 -15.93
C GLU A 701 30.66 13.44 -17.07
N GLU A 702 31.24 12.46 -17.78
CA GLU A 702 30.53 11.72 -18.83
C GLU A 702 29.39 10.88 -18.27
N THR A 703 29.60 10.26 -17.10
CA THR A 703 28.58 9.48 -16.42
C THR A 703 27.44 10.38 -15.95
N LYS A 704 27.75 11.53 -15.32
CA LYS A 704 26.74 12.50 -14.86
C LYS A 704 25.86 13.01 -16.01
N LYS A 705 26.42 13.27 -17.19
CA LYS A 705 25.66 13.71 -18.38
C LYS A 705 24.67 12.68 -18.92
N LYS A 706 24.83 11.40 -18.58
CA LYS A 706 23.96 10.30 -19.07
C LYS A 706 22.84 9.94 -18.12
N ILE A 707 22.91 10.39 -16.86
CA ILE A 707 21.87 10.13 -15.87
C ILE A 707 20.63 10.90 -16.28
N ILE A 708 19.52 10.18 -16.43
CA ILE A 708 18.19 10.78 -16.64
C ILE A 708 17.37 10.70 -15.35
N SER A 709 16.31 11.49 -15.29
CA SER A 709 15.41 11.53 -14.13
C SER A 709 14.81 10.19 -13.75
N GLU A 710 14.51 9.37 -14.75
CA GLU A 710 14.03 8.02 -14.55
C GLU A 710 15.07 7.22 -13.77
N ASP A 711 16.35 7.26 -14.12
CA ASP A 711 17.40 6.52 -13.40
C ASP A 711 17.46 6.91 -11.91
N ILE A 712 17.25 8.19 -11.58
CA ILE A 712 17.17 8.66 -10.18
C ILE A 712 15.98 8.05 -9.46
N ILE A 713 14.81 8.02 -10.10
CA ILE A 713 13.58 7.40 -9.55
C ILE A 713 13.82 5.90 -9.30
N ARG A 714 14.44 5.20 -10.25
CA ARG A 714 14.78 3.77 -10.14
C ARG A 714 15.78 3.49 -9.02
N PHE A 715 16.79 4.35 -8.92
CA PHE A 715 17.81 4.22 -7.87
C PHE A 715 17.21 4.47 -6.49
N LYS A 716 16.39 5.52 -6.32
CA LYS A 716 15.64 5.77 -5.08
C LYS A 716 14.83 4.53 -4.66
N TRP A 717 14.13 3.92 -5.61
CA TRP A 717 13.32 2.73 -5.37
C TRP A 717 14.13 1.48 -5.06
N PHE A 718 15.25 1.28 -5.76
CA PHE A 718 16.20 0.23 -5.46
C PHE A 718 16.63 0.32 -4.00
N LEU A 719 17.01 1.51 -3.51
CA LEU A 719 17.36 1.73 -2.10
C LEU A 719 16.18 1.44 -1.16
N LYS A 720 14.98 1.94 -1.50
CA LYS A 720 13.77 1.75 -0.70
C LYS A 720 13.39 0.28 -0.53
N ASN A 721 13.45 -0.54 -1.59
CA ASN A 721 13.13 -1.97 -1.49
C ASN A 721 14.06 -2.70 -0.51
N ILE A 722 15.35 -2.36 -0.55
CA ILE A 722 16.33 -2.93 0.37
C ILE A 722 15.99 -2.55 1.82
N SER A 723 15.55 -1.30 2.05
CA SER A 723 14.97 -0.81 3.32
C SER A 723 13.91 -1.71 3.91
N TYR A 724 12.85 -1.95 3.16
CA TYR A 724 11.72 -2.67 3.72
C TYR A 724 11.97 -4.18 3.83
N TYR A 725 12.72 -4.79 2.90
CA TYR A 725 13.04 -6.22 2.98
C TYR A 725 13.76 -6.59 4.28
N ASN A 726 14.70 -5.75 4.72
CA ASN A 726 15.55 -6.04 5.86
C ASN A 726 15.12 -5.37 7.17
N LYS A 727 13.91 -4.82 7.23
CA LYS A 727 13.34 -4.26 8.44
C LYS A 727 13.05 -5.36 9.46
N ARG A 728 14.08 -5.70 10.24
CA ARG A 728 14.14 -6.82 11.18
C ARG A 728 14.57 -6.37 12.57
N PHE A 729 13.89 -6.93 13.57
CA PHE A 729 14.12 -6.71 15.00
C PHE A 729 15.37 -7.46 15.48
N LEU A 730 16.13 -6.79 16.33
CA LEU A 730 17.40 -7.24 16.93
C LEU A 730 17.24 -7.57 18.42
N MET A 731 16.02 -7.90 18.86
CA MET A 731 15.79 -8.29 20.24
C MET A 731 16.60 -9.56 20.55
N PRO A 732 17.39 -9.59 21.64
CA PRO A 732 17.91 -10.84 22.15
C PRO A 732 16.71 -11.71 22.55
N GLN A 733 16.69 -12.97 22.08
CA GLN A 733 15.75 -13.98 22.56
C GLN A 733 15.99 -14.29 24.03
#